data_AF-A0A7X3QPB0-F1
#
_entry.id   AF-A0A7X3QPB0-F1
#
_cell.length_a   1.000
_cell.length_b   1.000
_cell.length_c   1.000
_cell.angle_alpha   90.00
_cell.angle_beta   90.00
_cell.angle_gamma   90.00
#
_symmetry.space_group_name_H-M   'P 1'
#
loop_
_entity.id
_entity.type
_entity.pdbx_description
1 polymer ?
#
loop_
_entity_poly.entity_id
_entity_poly.type
_entity_poly.pdbx_seq_one_letter_code
_entity_poly.pdbx_strand_id
1 'polypeptide(L)'
;REIRQDPFSGEWIGPVVILGLVSVAYLLTTRSVLIRYRIAGYAAQLGLIYWFLSEEPVRTAEALTAPTVLLMAIVPVQLAFVVFHIASRFTPASVSIGLRYVSRNPLQYSWLVLLLVMTTGVGVLATTVGGTLERGQTDQAQYDAGADVRISLRDNVYLSQFPIETLLERYEAIPGVRTASPAYREPRFGRPDGVEVFAVDSREFPFLAWYREDFSEQPLAEIMRSLNAHPPPEVIVLPEDSTSIAMWTRLQRPIERLWIQVVIQEGDGNISTLSLGELWETPPGQSSDSDDSTIVIPDDPPEPPWKLMSREIPARLEHPLSLVSVQLYESRVGTLTPGALLIDNIHVETASSSEPTVLEDFEGLFRWTPIITSGLAPDRLYSFAGDAKDGDRSAMFRFGQEGQRGVRGIYLSPTGGELPVVVSAGFQEAVGVEIGDLILMNVGGRAIPSVVRSVVDHFPTMRPSEKGFILADLNALHLHANIIIPTNRLRPNEVFLSVAPAAHELVVERVNSLSLTPGTIYDRLSQVETARLDPLTTAGWTSMVFVAVGIILITIGIGYATYLLAFLEKGKGETGFLRSLGLSNGQLLGLLAFEHLAILLVGIGLGAWAGFQMSQLAVSSVVIVSPDDVLPPYTSITDWGALLPMYLGILVVVLVAFAVLLRATRRIDLQTISRMEG
;
A
#
# COMPACT_ATOMS: atom_id res chain seq x y z
N ARG A 1 -8.02 22.84 -25.62
CA ARG A 1 -7.42 24.18 -25.75
C ARG A 1 -5.92 23.97 -25.67
N GLU A 2 -5.26 23.75 -26.81
CA GLU A 2 -3.80 23.62 -26.85
C GLU A 2 -3.19 24.99 -26.55
N ILE A 3 -2.39 25.06 -25.49
CA ILE A 3 -1.62 26.25 -25.15
C ILE A 3 -0.43 26.28 -26.11
N ARG A 4 -0.52 27.15 -27.11
CA ARG A 4 0.60 27.58 -27.93
C ARG A 4 1.59 28.29 -27.01
N GLN A 5 2.61 27.58 -26.54
CA GLN A 5 3.73 28.20 -25.83
C GLN A 5 4.52 29.06 -26.84
N ASP A 6 4.65 30.35 -26.53
CA ASP A 6 5.52 31.26 -27.27
C ASP A 6 6.98 30.82 -27.09
N PRO A 7 7.77 30.63 -28.16
CA PRO A 7 9.15 30.14 -28.09
C PRO A 7 10.18 31.16 -27.55
N PHE A 8 9.72 32.24 -26.91
CA PHE A 8 10.56 33.34 -26.41
C PHE A 8 10.23 33.74 -24.96
N SER A 9 9.75 32.81 -24.12
CA SER A 9 9.86 33.00 -22.66
C SER A 9 11.35 32.97 -22.29
N GLY A 10 11.83 33.96 -21.54
CA GLY A 10 13.25 34.12 -21.14
C GLY A 10 13.78 33.03 -20.18
N GLU A 11 13.13 31.87 -20.11
CA GLU A 11 13.45 30.74 -19.23
C GLU A 11 14.80 30.10 -19.58
N TRP A 12 15.25 30.19 -20.84
CA TRP A 12 16.56 29.67 -21.30
C TRP A 12 17.78 30.43 -20.74
N ILE A 13 17.59 31.64 -20.19
CA ILE A 13 18.70 32.50 -19.74
C ILE A 13 19.37 31.91 -18.49
N GLY A 14 18.59 31.38 -17.55
CA GLY A 14 19.10 30.78 -16.31
C GLY A 14 20.06 29.61 -16.57
N PRO A 15 19.62 28.56 -17.29
CA PRO A 15 20.45 27.40 -17.64
C PRO A 15 21.75 27.78 -18.35
N VAL A 16 21.70 28.72 -19.30
CA VAL A 16 22.87 29.18 -20.06
C VAL A 16 23.87 29.92 -19.18
N VAL A 17 23.40 30.73 -18.23
CA VAL A 17 24.27 31.43 -17.27
C VAL A 17 24.96 30.43 -16.33
N ILE A 18 24.25 29.42 -15.85
CA ILE A 18 24.82 28.37 -14.99
C ILE A 18 25.88 27.56 -15.75
N LEU A 19 25.63 27.18 -17.01
CA LEU A 19 26.61 26.54 -17.89
C LEU A 19 27.86 27.40 -18.11
N GLY A 20 27.68 28.72 -18.27
CA GLY A 20 28.78 29.68 -18.33
C GLY A 20 29.60 29.69 -17.04
N LEU A 21 28.95 29.71 -15.88
CA LEU A 21 29.61 29.67 -14.57
C LEU A 21 30.38 28.35 -14.34
N VAL A 22 29.80 27.21 -14.72
CA VAL A 22 30.48 25.89 -14.66
C VAL A 22 31.72 25.90 -15.56
N SER A 23 31.63 26.49 -16.75
CA SER A 23 32.76 26.59 -17.70
C SER A 23 33.88 27.51 -17.16
N VAL A 24 33.53 28.62 -16.51
CA VAL A 24 34.50 29.50 -15.84
C VAL A 24 35.14 28.79 -14.67
N ALA A 25 34.36 28.12 -13.82
CA ALA A 25 34.88 27.31 -12.72
C ALA A 25 35.80 26.20 -13.24
N TYR A 26 35.46 25.53 -14.35
CA TYR A 26 36.32 24.56 -15.04
C TYR A 26 37.68 25.14 -15.44
N LEU A 27 37.69 26.31 -16.07
CA LEU A 27 38.91 26.97 -16.53
C LEU A 27 39.78 27.43 -15.35
N LEU A 28 39.17 27.94 -14.28
CA LEU A 28 39.88 28.35 -13.07
C LEU A 28 40.50 27.14 -12.36
N THR A 29 39.77 26.02 -12.25
CA THR A 29 40.26 24.78 -11.64
C THR A 29 41.45 24.22 -12.43
N THR A 30 41.36 24.16 -13.77
CA THR A 30 42.43 23.61 -14.61
C THR A 30 43.69 24.48 -14.63
N ARG A 31 43.57 25.81 -14.55
CA ARG A 31 44.71 26.73 -14.48
C ARG A 31 45.35 26.84 -13.09
N SER A 32 44.68 26.36 -12.05
CA SER A 32 45.19 26.47 -10.68
C SER A 32 46.34 25.49 -10.39
N VAL A 33 47.42 26.04 -9.82
CA VAL A 33 48.67 25.30 -9.50
C VAL A 33 48.66 24.74 -8.07
N LEU A 34 47.94 25.38 -7.14
CA LEU A 34 47.87 24.96 -5.74
C LEU A 34 46.69 24.00 -5.50
N ILE A 35 46.95 22.92 -4.74
CA ILE A 35 45.97 21.85 -4.47
C ILE A 35 44.69 22.38 -3.78
N ARG A 36 44.83 23.38 -2.92
CA ARG A 36 43.71 24.00 -2.17
C ARG A 36 42.71 24.68 -3.10
N TYR A 37 43.20 25.37 -4.14
CA TYR A 37 42.34 26.02 -5.14
C TYR A 37 41.71 25.01 -6.10
N ARG A 38 42.36 23.86 -6.37
CA ARG A 38 41.71 22.77 -7.12
C ARG A 38 40.55 22.14 -6.37
N ILE A 39 40.73 21.88 -5.08
CA ILE A 39 39.66 21.34 -4.21
C ILE A 39 38.48 22.31 -4.13
N ALA A 40 38.77 23.61 -3.93
CA ALA A 40 37.74 24.65 -3.95
C ALA A 40 37.03 24.73 -5.31
N GLY A 41 37.78 24.58 -6.41
CA GLY A 41 37.24 24.55 -7.76
C GLY A 41 36.32 23.36 -8.03
N TYR A 42 36.68 22.16 -7.56
CA TYR A 42 35.80 20.97 -7.64
C TYR A 42 34.54 21.13 -6.80
N ALA A 43 34.66 21.66 -5.58
CA ALA A 43 33.51 21.93 -4.72
C ALA A 43 32.56 22.97 -5.35
N ALA A 44 33.10 24.02 -5.98
CA ALA A 44 32.32 25.02 -6.70
C ALA A 44 31.59 24.43 -7.92
N GLN A 45 32.25 23.58 -8.71
CA GLN A 45 31.61 22.88 -9.83
C GLN A 45 30.51 21.93 -9.36
N LEU A 46 30.75 21.15 -8.30
CA LEU A 46 29.75 20.28 -7.69
C LEU A 46 28.52 21.07 -7.22
N GLY A 47 28.74 22.20 -6.54
CA GLY A 47 27.66 23.08 -6.10
C GLY A 47 26.87 23.69 -7.26
N LEU A 48 27.54 24.12 -8.33
CA LEU A 48 26.89 24.65 -9.53
C LEU A 48 26.11 23.59 -10.30
N ILE A 49 26.63 22.36 -10.40
CA ILE A 49 25.93 21.23 -11.03
C ILE A 49 24.72 20.83 -10.18
N TYR A 50 24.85 20.83 -8.85
CA TYR A 50 23.74 20.58 -7.94
C TYR A 50 22.64 21.65 -8.10
N TRP A 51 23.01 22.92 -8.18
CA TRP A 51 22.07 24.01 -8.41
C TRP A 51 21.38 23.91 -9.78
N PHE A 52 22.12 23.56 -10.84
CA PHE A 52 21.56 23.28 -12.16
C PHE A 52 20.48 22.18 -12.08
N LEU A 53 20.76 21.11 -11.34
CA LEU A 53 19.84 19.98 -11.18
C LEU A 53 18.63 20.28 -10.31
N SER A 54 18.71 21.25 -9.41
CA SER A 54 17.54 21.69 -8.64
C SER A 54 16.53 22.49 -9.48
N GLU A 55 17.00 23.17 -10.54
CA GLU A 55 16.11 23.93 -11.43
C GLU A 55 15.60 23.12 -12.62
N GLU A 56 16.44 22.27 -13.21
CA GLU A 56 16.06 21.34 -14.28
C GLU A 56 16.32 19.89 -13.85
N PRO A 57 15.38 19.24 -13.12
CA PRO A 57 15.53 17.85 -12.74
C PRO A 57 15.55 16.96 -13.99
N VAL A 58 16.47 15.99 -14.03
CA VAL A 58 16.61 15.05 -15.15
C VAL A 58 15.33 14.23 -15.31
N ARG A 59 14.49 14.60 -16.28
CA ARG A 59 13.33 13.81 -16.71
C ARG A 59 13.74 12.83 -17.79
N THR A 60 13.31 11.59 -17.66
CA THR A 60 13.72 10.45 -18.51
C THR A 60 13.28 10.53 -19.97
N ALA A 61 12.52 11.58 -20.37
CA ALA A 61 11.88 11.70 -21.68
C ALA A 61 12.34 12.90 -22.54
N GLU A 62 13.34 13.68 -22.13
CA GLU A 62 13.72 14.93 -22.83
C GLU A 62 15.06 14.83 -23.59
N ALA A 63 15.16 15.58 -24.70
CA ALA A 63 16.36 15.69 -25.55
C ALA A 63 17.61 16.24 -24.82
N LEU A 64 17.43 16.83 -23.63
CA LEU A 64 18.47 17.42 -22.80
C LEU A 64 19.15 16.43 -21.83
N THR A 65 18.69 15.19 -21.75
CA THR A 65 19.26 14.16 -20.86
C THR A 65 20.75 13.89 -21.13
N ALA A 66 21.12 13.67 -22.39
CA ALA A 66 22.50 13.41 -22.79
C ALA A 66 23.49 14.55 -22.44
N PRO A 67 23.22 15.83 -22.76
CA PRO A 67 24.10 16.93 -22.37
C PRO A 67 24.17 17.13 -20.85
N THR A 68 23.09 16.91 -20.10
CA THR A 68 23.11 17.01 -18.63
C THR A 68 23.96 15.93 -17.98
N VAL A 69 23.90 14.69 -18.49
CA VAL A 69 24.78 13.60 -18.04
C VAL A 69 26.25 13.92 -18.35
N LEU A 70 26.53 14.49 -19.52
CA LEU A 70 27.89 14.90 -19.88
C LEU A 70 28.42 15.99 -18.93
N LEU A 71 27.57 16.95 -18.54
CA LEU A 71 27.90 17.99 -17.56
C LEU A 71 28.25 17.38 -16.20
N MET A 72 27.44 16.43 -15.71
CA MET A 72 27.70 15.73 -14.45
C MET A 72 29.02 14.95 -14.48
N ALA A 73 29.39 14.39 -15.64
CA ALA A 73 30.58 13.58 -15.81
C ALA A 73 31.90 14.38 -15.75
N ILE A 74 31.85 15.72 -15.88
CA ILE A 74 33.06 16.58 -15.88
C ILE A 74 33.84 16.43 -14.57
N VAL A 75 33.18 16.57 -13.42
CA VAL A 75 33.84 16.53 -12.10
C VAL A 75 34.43 15.13 -11.81
N PRO A 76 33.69 14.02 -12.00
CA PRO A 76 34.23 12.66 -11.88
C PRO A 76 35.43 12.40 -12.80
N VAL A 77 35.39 12.86 -14.06
CA VAL A 77 36.50 12.68 -15.01
C VAL A 77 37.74 13.46 -14.57
N GLN A 78 37.57 14.68 -14.06
CA GLN A 78 38.69 15.46 -13.52
C GLN A 78 39.29 14.82 -12.26
N LEU A 79 38.45 14.32 -11.36
CA LEU A 79 38.88 13.58 -10.18
C LEU A 79 39.62 12.31 -10.59
N ALA A 80 39.09 11.53 -11.54
CA ALA A 80 39.74 10.35 -12.09
C ALA A 80 41.10 10.72 -12.68
N PHE A 81 41.21 11.80 -13.46
CA PHE A 81 42.48 12.29 -13.98
C PHE A 81 43.48 12.65 -12.87
N VAL A 82 43.04 13.33 -11.82
CA VAL A 82 43.90 13.64 -10.67
C VAL A 82 44.36 12.37 -9.95
N VAL A 83 43.45 11.43 -9.72
CA VAL A 83 43.76 10.13 -9.10
C VAL A 83 44.77 9.37 -9.96
N PHE A 84 44.57 9.28 -11.28
CA PHE A 84 45.52 8.66 -12.20
C PHE A 84 46.86 9.40 -12.25
N HIS A 85 46.86 10.72 -12.19
CA HIS A 85 48.09 11.53 -12.21
C HIS A 85 48.89 11.37 -10.92
N ILE A 86 48.24 11.36 -9.75
CA ILE A 86 48.88 11.07 -8.47
C ILE A 86 49.38 9.63 -8.47
N ALA A 87 48.53 8.68 -8.88
CA ALA A 87 48.90 7.27 -8.99
C ALA A 87 50.12 7.09 -9.90
N SER A 88 50.26 7.86 -10.98
CA SER A 88 51.41 7.81 -11.90
C SER A 88 52.75 8.18 -11.25
N ARG A 89 52.74 8.98 -10.17
CA ARG A 89 53.96 9.35 -9.42
C ARG A 89 54.41 8.29 -8.43
N PHE A 90 53.48 7.48 -7.94
CA PHE A 90 53.74 6.45 -6.92
C PHE A 90 53.70 5.04 -7.47
N THR A 91 53.40 4.85 -8.76
CA THR A 91 53.29 3.51 -9.35
C THR A 91 54.68 2.92 -9.56
N PRO A 92 54.98 1.75 -8.96
CA PRO A 92 56.19 1.02 -9.28
C PRO A 92 56.28 0.74 -10.78
N ALA A 93 57.50 0.62 -11.32
CA ALA A 93 57.72 0.30 -12.73
C ALA A 93 56.96 -0.97 -13.18
N SER A 94 56.78 -1.93 -12.27
CA SER A 94 55.98 -3.14 -12.50
C SER A 94 54.51 -2.83 -12.85
N VAL A 95 53.86 -1.88 -12.17
CA VAL A 95 52.45 -1.54 -12.45
C VAL A 95 52.32 -0.81 -13.78
N SER A 96 53.25 0.11 -14.06
CA SER A 96 53.25 0.88 -15.32
C SER A 96 53.49 -0.01 -16.54
N ILE A 97 54.41 -0.97 -16.44
CA ILE A 97 54.67 -1.96 -17.49
C ILE A 97 53.47 -2.88 -17.65
N GLY A 98 52.85 -3.34 -16.54
CA GLY A 98 51.66 -4.18 -16.57
C GLY A 98 50.47 -3.54 -17.27
N LEU A 99 50.15 -2.27 -16.95
CA LEU A 99 49.09 -1.53 -17.66
C LEU A 99 49.38 -1.41 -19.17
N ARG A 100 50.63 -1.11 -19.53
CA ARG A 100 51.03 -1.00 -20.94
C ARG A 100 50.94 -2.33 -21.67
N TYR A 101 51.23 -3.42 -20.96
CA TYR A 101 51.18 -4.77 -21.51
C TYR A 101 49.74 -5.24 -21.74
N VAL A 102 48.87 -5.05 -20.74
CA VAL A 102 47.43 -5.33 -20.84
C VAL A 102 46.78 -4.51 -21.96
N SER A 103 47.17 -3.23 -22.11
CA SER A 103 46.67 -2.37 -23.19
C SER A 103 47.11 -2.81 -24.58
N ARG A 104 48.29 -3.43 -24.71
CA ARG A 104 48.87 -3.80 -26.02
C ARG A 104 48.56 -5.23 -26.45
N ASN A 105 48.28 -6.11 -25.51
CA ASN A 105 47.92 -7.51 -25.77
C ASN A 105 46.50 -7.86 -25.25
N PRO A 106 45.45 -7.14 -25.67
CA PRO A 106 44.11 -7.31 -25.11
C PRO A 106 43.56 -8.72 -25.31
N LEU A 107 43.81 -9.33 -26.47
CA LEU A 107 43.27 -10.66 -26.84
C LEU A 107 43.66 -11.78 -25.86
N GLN A 108 44.82 -11.68 -25.23
CA GLN A 108 45.29 -12.70 -24.29
C GLN A 108 44.52 -12.66 -22.96
N TYR A 109 44.04 -11.48 -22.56
CA TYR A 109 43.35 -11.25 -21.30
C TYR A 109 41.83 -11.22 -21.45
N SER A 110 41.32 -10.86 -22.63
CA SER A 110 39.88 -10.78 -22.91
C SER A 110 39.14 -12.09 -22.63
N TRP A 111 39.73 -13.25 -22.96
CA TRP A 111 39.10 -14.55 -22.70
C TRP A 111 38.80 -14.75 -21.22
N LEU A 112 39.77 -14.46 -20.37
CA LEU A 112 39.67 -14.71 -18.94
C LEU A 112 38.76 -13.67 -18.27
N VAL A 113 38.85 -12.40 -18.70
CA VAL A 113 37.88 -11.36 -18.29
C VAL A 113 36.47 -11.79 -18.69
N LEU A 114 36.24 -12.21 -19.93
CA LEU A 114 34.91 -12.59 -20.43
C LEU A 114 34.34 -13.80 -19.68
N LEU A 115 35.17 -14.82 -19.42
CA LEU A 115 34.79 -15.96 -18.60
C LEU A 115 34.38 -15.50 -17.19
N LEU A 116 35.14 -14.59 -16.59
CA LEU A 116 34.87 -14.09 -15.25
C LEU A 116 33.62 -13.22 -15.19
N VAL A 117 33.41 -12.36 -16.20
CA VAL A 117 32.18 -11.58 -16.39
C VAL A 117 30.97 -12.50 -16.51
N MET A 118 31.04 -13.52 -17.36
CA MET A 118 29.92 -14.43 -17.60
C MET A 118 29.59 -15.25 -16.35
N THR A 119 30.62 -15.80 -15.69
CA THR A 119 30.43 -16.65 -14.51
C THR A 119 29.95 -15.87 -13.29
N THR A 120 30.51 -14.69 -13.03
CA THR A 120 30.03 -13.83 -11.93
C THR A 120 28.67 -13.23 -12.24
N GLY A 121 28.40 -12.86 -13.50
CA GLY A 121 27.08 -12.38 -13.92
C GLY A 121 25.98 -13.43 -13.78
N VAL A 122 26.23 -14.66 -14.25
CA VAL A 122 25.29 -15.79 -14.06
C VAL A 122 25.13 -16.13 -12.58
N GLY A 123 26.22 -16.07 -11.79
CA GLY A 123 26.16 -16.31 -10.35
C GLY A 123 25.33 -15.29 -9.58
N VAL A 124 25.53 -13.99 -9.88
CA VAL A 124 24.74 -12.89 -9.30
C VAL A 124 23.28 -12.97 -9.75
N LEU A 125 23.03 -13.29 -11.01
CA LEU A 125 21.69 -13.54 -11.54
C LEU A 125 20.99 -14.67 -10.77
N ALA A 126 21.64 -15.84 -10.68
CA ALA A 126 21.06 -17.02 -10.05
C ALA A 126 20.74 -16.78 -8.56
N THR A 127 21.68 -16.19 -7.82
CA THR A 127 21.51 -15.90 -6.39
C THR A 127 20.49 -14.80 -6.12
N THR A 128 20.42 -13.77 -6.97
CA THR A 128 19.46 -12.67 -6.80
C THR A 128 18.05 -13.10 -7.19
N VAL A 129 17.88 -13.77 -8.33
CA VAL A 129 16.55 -14.25 -8.76
C VAL A 129 16.05 -15.34 -7.82
N GLY A 130 16.90 -16.30 -7.44
CA GLY A 130 16.55 -17.34 -6.48
C GLY A 130 16.08 -16.77 -5.13
N GLY A 131 16.87 -15.85 -4.55
CA GLY A 131 16.51 -15.19 -3.29
C GLY A 131 15.27 -14.31 -3.39
N THR A 132 15.07 -13.64 -4.52
CA THR A 132 13.88 -12.82 -4.78
C THR A 132 12.62 -13.67 -4.88
N LEU A 133 12.66 -14.81 -5.57
CA LEU A 133 11.51 -15.72 -5.71
C LEU A 133 11.14 -16.40 -4.40
N GLU A 134 12.12 -16.90 -3.65
CA GLU A 134 11.89 -17.54 -2.34
C GLU A 134 11.26 -16.55 -1.33
N ARG A 135 11.80 -15.33 -1.29
CA ARG A 135 11.21 -14.25 -0.51
C ARG A 135 9.81 -13.92 -1.01
N GLY A 136 9.65 -13.79 -2.31
CA GLY A 136 8.38 -13.45 -2.96
C GLY A 136 7.23 -14.38 -2.58
N GLN A 137 7.46 -15.69 -2.58
CA GLN A 137 6.44 -16.66 -2.17
C GLN A 137 6.13 -16.59 -0.67
N THR A 138 7.16 -16.38 0.16
CA THR A 138 6.98 -16.18 1.60
C THR A 138 6.20 -14.90 1.90
N ASP A 139 6.46 -13.84 1.13
CA ASP A 139 5.74 -12.55 1.19
C ASP A 139 4.29 -12.70 0.70
N GLN A 140 4.05 -13.47 -0.37
CA GLN A 140 2.69 -13.80 -0.86
C GLN A 140 1.86 -14.52 0.19
N ALA A 141 2.41 -15.58 0.81
CA ALA A 141 1.73 -16.29 1.88
C ALA A 141 1.43 -15.38 3.09
N GLN A 142 2.33 -14.44 3.41
CA GLN A 142 2.09 -13.46 4.48
C GLN A 142 1.02 -12.43 4.08
N TYR A 143 1.01 -11.99 2.83
CA TYR A 143 0.04 -11.06 2.29
C TYR A 143 -1.37 -11.65 2.22
N ASP A 144 -1.50 -12.91 1.80
CA ASP A 144 -2.78 -13.63 1.69
C ASP A 144 -3.38 -13.98 3.06
N ALA A 145 -2.55 -14.28 4.05
CA ALA A 145 -2.99 -14.53 5.43
C ALA A 145 -3.34 -13.23 6.17
N GLY A 146 -2.54 -12.17 6.00
CA GLY A 146 -2.69 -10.86 6.62
C GLY A 146 -2.25 -10.78 8.09
N ALA A 147 -2.55 -11.80 8.89
CA ALA A 147 -2.12 -11.96 10.30
C ALA A 147 -1.72 -13.42 10.57
N ASP A 148 -1.39 -13.77 11.82
CA ASP A 148 -1.00 -15.15 12.18
C ASP A 148 -2.11 -16.17 11.90
N VAL A 149 -3.34 -15.85 12.29
CA VAL A 149 -4.54 -16.63 11.97
C VAL A 149 -5.66 -15.69 11.56
N ARG A 150 -6.28 -15.95 10.41
CA ARG A 150 -7.47 -15.25 9.94
C ARG A 150 -8.63 -16.22 9.79
N ILE A 151 -9.79 -15.82 10.30
CA ILE A 151 -11.00 -16.65 10.31
C ILE A 151 -12.08 -15.90 9.55
N SER A 152 -12.65 -16.51 8.50
CA SER A 152 -13.81 -15.97 7.80
C SER A 152 -15.11 -16.58 8.35
N LEU A 153 -16.06 -15.75 8.75
CA LEU A 153 -17.33 -16.15 9.32
C LEU A 153 -18.38 -16.28 8.21
N ARG A 154 -18.85 -17.51 7.97
CA ARG A 154 -19.66 -17.84 6.77
C ARG A 154 -21.16 -17.61 6.90
N ASP A 155 -21.71 -17.53 8.13
CA ASP A 155 -23.15 -17.41 8.38
C ASP A 155 -23.52 -16.21 9.27
N ASN A 156 -24.22 -15.23 8.69
CA ASN A 156 -24.85 -14.12 9.42
C ASN A 156 -25.94 -14.56 10.41
N VAL A 157 -26.47 -15.79 10.26
CA VAL A 157 -27.59 -16.30 11.07
C VAL A 157 -27.15 -16.58 12.52
N TYR A 158 -25.91 -17.02 12.77
CA TYR A 158 -25.42 -17.24 14.13
C TYR A 158 -24.99 -15.95 14.83
N LEU A 159 -24.42 -14.98 14.08
CA LEU A 159 -24.14 -13.62 14.58
C LEU A 159 -25.41 -12.83 14.94
N SER A 160 -26.59 -13.29 14.49
CA SER A 160 -27.86 -12.75 14.95
C SER A 160 -28.22 -13.18 16.38
N GLN A 161 -27.60 -14.24 16.90
CA GLN A 161 -27.89 -14.83 18.22
C GLN A 161 -26.84 -14.49 19.28
N PHE A 162 -25.61 -14.12 18.89
CA PHE A 162 -24.51 -13.82 19.81
C PHE A 162 -23.76 -12.55 19.41
N PRO A 163 -23.47 -11.63 20.37
CA PRO A 163 -22.62 -10.47 20.14
C PRO A 163 -21.20 -10.88 19.73
N ILE A 164 -20.55 -10.11 18.85
CA ILE A 164 -19.20 -10.43 18.36
C ILE A 164 -18.16 -10.36 19.49
N GLU A 165 -18.41 -9.52 20.49
CA GLU A 165 -17.60 -9.33 21.69
C GLU A 165 -17.45 -10.65 22.45
N THR A 166 -18.56 -11.39 22.62
CA THR A 166 -18.53 -12.71 23.28
C THR A 166 -17.74 -13.76 22.50
N LEU A 167 -17.65 -13.63 21.18
CA LEU A 167 -16.84 -14.49 20.33
C LEU A 167 -15.35 -14.12 20.46
N LEU A 168 -15.03 -12.83 20.47
CA LEU A 168 -13.68 -12.32 20.68
C LEU A 168 -13.14 -12.75 22.05
N GLU A 169 -13.92 -12.59 23.12
CA GLU A 169 -13.56 -13.05 24.47
C GLU A 169 -13.24 -14.56 24.51
N ARG A 170 -13.98 -15.38 23.76
CA ARG A 170 -13.71 -16.83 23.66
C ARG A 170 -12.41 -17.13 22.93
N TYR A 171 -12.07 -16.37 21.89
CA TYR A 171 -10.80 -16.55 21.18
C TYR A 171 -9.62 -16.05 22.02
N GLU A 172 -9.77 -14.92 22.71
CA GLU A 172 -8.75 -14.38 23.62
C GLU A 172 -8.52 -15.28 24.85
N ALA A 173 -9.55 -15.99 25.30
CA ALA A 173 -9.41 -16.98 26.38
C ALA A 173 -8.57 -18.22 26.00
N ILE A 174 -8.25 -18.42 24.71
CA ILE A 174 -7.39 -19.52 24.27
C ILE A 174 -5.94 -19.22 24.68
N PRO A 175 -5.28 -20.10 25.46
CA PRO A 175 -3.87 -19.92 25.81
C PRO A 175 -2.99 -19.82 24.56
N GLY A 176 -2.31 -18.68 24.41
CA GLY A 176 -1.42 -18.40 23.27
C GLY A 176 -1.93 -17.33 22.31
N VAL A 177 -3.21 -16.97 22.35
CA VAL A 177 -3.74 -15.79 21.64
C VAL A 177 -3.30 -14.53 22.40
N ARG A 178 -2.73 -13.56 21.68
CA ARG A 178 -2.29 -12.27 22.26
C ARG A 178 -3.36 -11.19 22.11
N THR A 179 -3.96 -11.11 20.93
CA THR A 179 -4.93 -10.10 20.53
C THR A 179 -5.87 -10.70 19.49
N ALA A 180 -7.16 -10.38 19.58
CA ALA A 180 -8.16 -10.67 18.56
C ALA A 180 -8.78 -9.37 18.04
N SER A 181 -8.81 -9.17 16.73
CA SER A 181 -9.46 -8.02 16.11
C SER A 181 -10.54 -8.46 15.15
N PRO A 182 -11.76 -7.92 15.26
CA PRO A 182 -12.78 -8.11 14.25
C PRO A 182 -12.46 -7.30 12.99
N ALA A 183 -13.01 -7.73 11.86
CA ALA A 183 -13.00 -7.02 10.61
C ALA A 183 -14.28 -7.30 9.81
N TYR A 184 -14.61 -6.38 8.92
CA TYR A 184 -15.72 -6.50 7.99
C TYR A 184 -15.21 -6.37 6.57
N ARG A 185 -15.44 -7.40 5.77
CA ARG A 185 -15.18 -7.39 4.33
C ARG A 185 -16.50 -7.44 3.60
N GLU A 186 -16.73 -6.51 2.69
CA GLU A 186 -17.84 -6.64 1.77
C GLU A 186 -17.39 -7.40 0.52
N PRO A 187 -17.80 -8.67 0.34
CA PRO A 187 -17.54 -9.37 -0.91
C PRO A 187 -18.23 -8.65 -2.07
N ARG A 188 -17.64 -8.71 -3.26
CA ARG A 188 -18.19 -8.18 -4.53
C ARG A 188 -19.51 -8.88 -4.91
N PHE A 189 -20.58 -8.66 -4.17
CA PHE A 189 -21.86 -9.34 -4.41
C PHE A 189 -22.60 -8.67 -5.58
N GLY A 190 -22.84 -9.41 -6.65
CA GLY A 190 -23.76 -9.01 -7.73
C GLY A 190 -23.20 -8.07 -8.80
N ARG A 191 -21.93 -7.67 -8.76
CA ARG A 191 -21.23 -7.01 -9.87
C ARG A 191 -19.77 -7.49 -9.94
N PRO A 192 -19.32 -8.04 -11.08
CA PRO A 192 -17.90 -8.32 -11.32
C PRO A 192 -17.04 -7.07 -11.12
N ASP A 193 -17.57 -5.91 -11.51
CA ASP A 193 -16.86 -4.63 -11.49
C ASP A 193 -17.06 -3.80 -10.19
N GLY A 194 -17.34 -4.45 -9.05
CA GLY A 194 -17.52 -3.80 -7.74
C GLY A 194 -16.19 -3.53 -7.03
N VAL A 195 -16.10 -2.40 -6.33
CA VAL A 195 -14.94 -2.05 -5.49
C VAL A 195 -15.06 -2.75 -4.15
N GLU A 196 -13.99 -3.42 -3.71
CA GLU A 196 -14.00 -4.13 -2.43
C GLU A 196 -13.82 -3.15 -1.27
N VAL A 197 -14.65 -3.28 -0.24
CA VAL A 197 -14.57 -2.48 0.99
C VAL A 197 -14.10 -3.38 2.12
N PHE A 198 -13.03 -2.96 2.79
CA PHE A 198 -12.48 -3.69 3.93
C PHE A 198 -12.35 -2.77 5.13
N ALA A 199 -13.05 -3.09 6.19
CA ALA A 199 -13.05 -2.32 7.42
C ALA A 199 -12.39 -3.11 8.54
N VAL A 200 -11.42 -2.48 9.20
CA VAL A 200 -10.60 -3.08 10.25
C VAL A 200 -10.64 -2.20 11.49
N ASP A 201 -10.36 -2.76 12.66
CA ASP A 201 -10.13 -1.93 13.85
C ASP A 201 -8.80 -1.18 13.69
N SER A 202 -8.87 0.13 13.45
CA SER A 202 -7.69 0.95 13.20
C SER A 202 -6.71 1.02 14.40
N ARG A 203 -7.14 0.64 15.60
CA ARG A 203 -6.31 0.70 16.81
C ARG A 203 -5.52 -0.58 17.01
N GLU A 204 -6.16 -1.74 16.81
CA GLU A 204 -5.56 -3.05 17.05
C GLU A 204 -4.86 -3.63 15.80
N PHE A 205 -5.38 -3.34 14.60
CA PHE A 205 -4.86 -3.89 13.34
C PHE A 205 -3.34 -3.68 13.09
N PRO A 206 -2.73 -2.52 13.45
CA PRO A 206 -1.29 -2.33 13.31
C PRO A 206 -0.41 -3.35 14.05
N PHE A 207 -0.90 -3.96 15.13
CA PHE A 207 -0.11 -4.86 15.98
C PHE A 207 -0.21 -6.33 15.56
N LEU A 208 -1.17 -6.66 14.71
CA LEU A 208 -1.47 -8.03 14.27
C LEU A 208 -1.15 -8.26 12.79
N ALA A 209 -1.16 -7.20 11.97
CA ALA A 209 -0.98 -7.31 10.54
C ALA A 209 0.50 -7.36 10.13
N TRP A 210 0.81 -8.19 9.14
CA TRP A 210 2.08 -8.09 8.43
C TRP A 210 1.99 -6.99 7.36
N TYR A 211 2.91 -6.03 7.37
CA TYR A 211 2.91 -4.91 6.43
C TYR A 211 4.33 -4.57 5.99
N ARG A 212 4.52 -4.35 4.69
CA ARG A 212 5.83 -4.02 4.09
C ARG A 212 5.94 -2.51 3.85
N GLU A 213 7.14 -1.97 3.97
CA GLU A 213 7.39 -0.52 3.90
C GLU A 213 7.11 0.11 2.53
N ASP A 214 7.06 -0.69 1.46
CA ASP A 214 6.81 -0.25 0.09
C ASP A 214 5.33 -0.33 -0.33
N PHE A 215 4.42 -0.69 0.59
CA PHE A 215 2.99 -0.77 0.30
C PHE A 215 2.30 0.60 0.30
N SER A 216 2.91 1.61 0.92
CA SER A 216 2.49 3.01 0.84
C SER A 216 3.62 3.95 1.28
N GLU A 217 3.46 5.24 1.02
CA GLU A 217 4.44 6.26 1.43
C GLU A 217 4.54 6.45 2.95
N GLN A 218 3.49 6.07 3.69
CA GLN A 218 3.39 6.24 5.14
C GLN A 218 3.38 4.88 5.85
N PRO A 219 3.89 4.78 7.10
CA PRO A 219 3.82 3.54 7.85
C PRO A 219 2.37 3.16 8.18
N LEU A 220 2.09 1.86 8.31
CA LEU A 220 0.74 1.32 8.61
C LEU A 220 0.05 2.04 9.77
N ALA A 221 0.78 2.35 10.84
CA ALA A 221 0.24 3.04 12.02
C ALA A 221 -0.30 4.45 11.70
N GLU A 222 0.26 5.14 10.72
CA GLU A 222 -0.20 6.46 10.27
C GLU A 222 -1.40 6.34 9.34
N ILE A 223 -1.39 5.37 8.41
CA ILE A 223 -2.55 5.03 7.58
C ILE A 223 -3.76 4.69 8.45
N MET A 224 -3.59 3.82 9.45
CA MET A 224 -4.66 3.48 10.38
C MET A 224 -5.09 4.67 11.23
N ARG A 225 -4.15 5.55 11.63
CA ARG A 225 -4.51 6.79 12.33
C ARG A 225 -5.36 7.72 11.46
N SER A 226 -5.13 7.76 10.16
CA SER A 226 -5.91 8.57 9.22
C SER A 226 -7.37 8.10 9.05
N LEU A 227 -7.64 6.82 9.34
CA LEU A 227 -8.98 6.24 9.37
C LEU A 227 -9.76 6.59 10.64
N ASN A 228 -9.09 7.04 11.70
CA ASN A 228 -9.79 7.44 12.92
C ASN A 228 -10.71 8.62 12.63
N ALA A 229 -11.98 8.39 12.90
CA ALA A 229 -12.98 9.43 12.89
C ALA A 229 -12.72 10.45 14.01
N HIS A 230 -13.13 11.70 13.76
CA HIS A 230 -13.18 12.70 14.81
C HIS A 230 -14.15 12.24 15.90
N PRO A 231 -13.92 12.63 17.17
CA PRO A 231 -14.86 12.33 18.24
C PRO A 231 -16.28 12.76 17.84
N PRO A 232 -17.31 11.96 18.17
CA PRO A 232 -18.70 12.27 17.83
C PRO A 232 -19.06 13.69 18.29
N PRO A 233 -19.91 14.40 17.54
CA PRO A 233 -20.48 15.65 18.01
C PRO A 233 -21.32 15.38 19.27
N GLU A 234 -21.73 16.44 19.95
CA GLU A 234 -22.62 16.36 21.13
C GLU A 234 -23.82 15.45 20.83
N VAL A 235 -23.82 14.27 21.48
CA VAL A 235 -24.84 13.25 21.32
C VAL A 235 -26.11 13.72 22.02
N ILE A 236 -27.27 13.56 21.39
CA ILE A 236 -28.57 13.86 22.02
C ILE A 236 -28.92 12.70 22.96
N VAL A 237 -28.54 12.82 24.22
CA VAL A 237 -28.82 11.82 25.26
C VAL A 237 -30.21 12.06 25.84
N LEU A 238 -30.99 10.98 25.94
CA LEU A 238 -32.28 10.99 26.62
C LEU A 238 -32.07 10.89 28.14
N PRO A 239 -32.76 11.70 28.95
CA PRO A 239 -32.82 11.54 30.41
C PRO A 239 -33.13 10.11 30.83
N GLU A 240 -32.51 9.62 31.91
CA GLU A 240 -32.69 8.23 32.37
C GLU A 240 -34.13 7.90 32.79
N ASP A 241 -34.91 8.91 33.17
CA ASP A 241 -36.31 8.79 33.58
C ASP A 241 -37.32 9.04 32.44
N SER A 242 -36.85 9.03 31.19
CA SER A 242 -37.70 9.16 29.99
C SER A 242 -38.66 7.98 29.85
N THR A 243 -39.96 8.24 29.75
CA THR A 243 -41.02 7.22 29.62
C THR A 243 -41.55 7.12 28.20
N SER A 244 -41.64 8.24 27.48
CA SER A 244 -42.12 8.30 26.10
C SER A 244 -41.27 9.29 25.30
N ILE A 245 -41.14 9.03 24.00
CA ILE A 245 -40.54 9.95 23.02
C ILE A 245 -41.62 10.43 22.06
N ALA A 246 -41.63 11.73 21.78
CA ALA A 246 -42.61 12.35 20.93
C ALA A 246 -42.00 13.45 20.04
N MET A 247 -42.66 13.73 18.92
CA MET A 247 -42.30 14.83 18.01
C MET A 247 -43.53 15.37 17.29
N TRP A 248 -43.50 16.65 16.97
CA TRP A 248 -44.52 17.27 16.14
C TRP A 248 -44.15 17.13 14.67
N THR A 249 -45.12 16.73 13.86
CA THR A 249 -44.91 16.51 12.43
C THR A 249 -46.06 17.08 11.61
N ARG A 250 -45.75 17.57 10.41
CA ARG A 250 -46.76 18.01 9.45
C ARG A 250 -46.35 17.67 8.03
N LEU A 251 -47.21 16.94 7.33
CA LEU A 251 -47.03 16.69 5.90
C LEU A 251 -47.55 17.87 5.07
N GLN A 252 -46.87 18.21 3.98
CA GLN A 252 -47.43 19.18 3.02
C GLN A 252 -48.55 18.60 2.17
N ARG A 253 -48.57 17.27 1.99
CA ARG A 253 -49.60 16.54 1.24
C ARG A 253 -49.86 15.18 1.92
N PRO A 254 -51.10 14.67 1.92
CA PRO A 254 -51.40 13.33 2.41
C PRO A 254 -50.57 12.26 1.67
N ILE A 255 -49.89 11.40 2.41
CA ILE A 255 -49.15 10.24 1.88
C ILE A 255 -49.54 9.01 2.70
N GLU A 256 -50.23 8.07 2.07
CA GLU A 256 -50.64 6.80 2.71
C GLU A 256 -49.45 5.88 2.96
N ARG A 257 -49.53 5.05 4.01
CA ARG A 257 -48.53 4.02 4.36
C ARG A 257 -47.13 4.58 4.62
N LEU A 258 -47.06 5.86 5.00
CA LEU A 258 -45.82 6.51 5.41
C LEU A 258 -45.72 6.53 6.93
N TRP A 259 -44.78 5.76 7.44
CA TRP A 259 -44.53 5.63 8.87
C TRP A 259 -43.34 6.49 9.27
N ILE A 260 -43.41 7.09 10.45
CA ILE A 260 -42.27 7.77 11.06
C ILE A 260 -41.72 6.97 12.23
N GLN A 261 -40.41 6.87 12.29
CA GLN A 261 -39.67 6.06 13.24
C GLN A 261 -38.49 6.86 13.78
N VAL A 262 -38.14 6.62 15.03
CA VAL A 262 -36.91 7.12 15.64
C VAL A 262 -35.97 5.96 15.89
N VAL A 263 -34.69 6.22 15.67
CA VAL A 263 -33.61 5.27 15.90
C VAL A 263 -32.83 5.75 17.12
N ILE A 264 -32.73 4.87 18.10
CA ILE A 264 -32.07 5.12 19.39
C ILE A 264 -30.89 4.18 19.51
N GLN A 265 -29.76 4.70 19.97
CA GLN A 265 -28.60 3.93 20.36
C GLN A 265 -28.60 3.74 21.89
N GLU A 266 -28.45 2.48 22.31
CA GLU A 266 -28.40 2.01 23.69
C GLU A 266 -26.97 2.12 24.25
N GLY A 267 -26.83 1.99 25.57
CA GLY A 267 -25.55 2.13 26.28
C GLY A 267 -24.48 1.10 25.87
N ASP A 268 -24.92 -0.07 25.40
CA ASP A 268 -24.08 -1.14 24.84
C ASP A 268 -23.70 -0.90 23.35
N GLY A 269 -24.16 0.21 22.75
CA GLY A 269 -23.96 0.53 21.33
C GLY A 269 -24.96 -0.15 20.39
N ASN A 270 -25.92 -0.90 20.92
CA ASN A 270 -26.98 -1.51 20.15
C ASN A 270 -27.95 -0.44 19.61
N ILE A 271 -28.54 -0.67 18.43
CA ILE A 271 -29.43 0.30 17.78
C ILE A 271 -30.86 -0.23 17.73
N SER A 272 -31.78 0.42 18.42
CA SER A 272 -33.19 0.07 18.46
C SER A 272 -34.05 1.07 17.68
N THR A 273 -35.01 0.58 16.91
CA THR A 273 -35.94 1.42 16.14
C THR A 273 -37.31 1.44 16.82
N LEU A 274 -37.82 2.62 17.14
CA LEU A 274 -39.16 2.84 17.70
C LEU A 274 -40.05 3.48 16.63
N SER A 275 -41.11 2.78 16.24
CA SER A 275 -42.11 3.34 15.32
C SER A 275 -43.08 4.22 16.10
N LEU A 276 -43.18 5.50 15.71
CA LEU A 276 -44.11 6.45 16.31
C LEU A 276 -45.52 6.36 15.70
N GLY A 277 -45.66 5.69 14.56
CA GLY A 277 -46.94 5.44 13.89
C GLY A 277 -46.99 5.96 12.45
N GLU A 278 -48.19 5.92 11.86
CA GLU A 278 -48.47 6.40 10.51
C GLU A 278 -48.73 7.91 10.50
N LEU A 279 -48.07 8.64 9.59
CA LEU A 279 -48.17 10.09 9.48
C LEU A 279 -49.53 10.56 8.95
N TRP A 280 -50.22 9.71 8.19
CA TRP A 280 -51.55 9.99 7.66
C TRP A 280 -52.45 8.77 7.87
N GLU A 281 -53.55 8.97 8.57
CA GLU A 281 -54.58 7.95 8.72
C GLU A 281 -55.73 8.30 7.78
N THR A 282 -56.12 7.38 6.91
CA THR A 282 -57.25 7.59 6.02
C THR A 282 -58.53 7.79 6.84
N PRO A 283 -59.30 8.88 6.60
CA PRO A 283 -60.49 9.15 7.38
C PRO A 283 -61.47 7.97 7.38
N PRO A 284 -62.07 7.61 8.53
CA PRO A 284 -62.99 6.49 8.62
C PRO A 284 -64.18 6.69 7.67
N GLY A 285 -64.40 5.72 6.77
CA GLY A 285 -65.43 5.77 5.72
C GLY A 285 -64.90 5.83 4.28
N GLN A 286 -63.59 6.03 4.09
CA GLN A 286 -62.90 5.92 2.80
C GLN A 286 -61.93 4.72 2.83
N SER A 287 -62.43 3.50 3.05
CA SER A 287 -61.61 2.30 2.92
C SER A 287 -61.52 1.88 1.44
N SER A 288 -60.30 1.78 0.93
CA SER A 288 -59.95 1.23 -0.38
C SER A 288 -60.19 -0.30 -0.42
N ASP A 289 -61.46 -0.72 -0.43
CA ASP A 289 -61.87 -2.12 -0.66
C ASP A 289 -62.74 -2.24 -1.93
N SER A 290 -62.79 -1.19 -2.74
CA SER A 290 -63.38 -1.22 -4.08
C SER A 290 -62.27 -1.28 -5.14
N ASP A 291 -62.41 -2.24 -6.05
CA ASP A 291 -61.57 -2.52 -7.24
C ASP A 291 -61.54 -1.36 -8.27
N ASP A 292 -61.84 -0.13 -7.84
CA ASP A 292 -61.83 1.11 -8.62
C ASP A 292 -60.81 2.08 -7.99
N SER A 293 -59.58 2.00 -8.49
CA SER A 293 -58.39 2.68 -7.95
C SER A 293 -58.33 4.19 -8.25
N THR A 294 -59.39 4.92 -7.93
CA THR A 294 -59.37 6.39 -7.97
C THR A 294 -60.05 6.99 -6.75
N ILE A 295 -59.26 7.16 -5.68
CA ILE A 295 -59.58 8.11 -4.62
C ILE A 295 -59.54 9.50 -5.27
N VAL A 296 -60.69 10.16 -5.37
CA VAL A 296 -60.80 11.54 -5.84
C VAL A 296 -60.24 12.44 -4.73
N ILE A 297 -58.94 12.72 -4.78
CA ILE A 297 -58.36 13.81 -3.99
C ILE A 297 -58.96 15.12 -4.54
N PRO A 298 -59.59 15.97 -3.71
CA PRO A 298 -60.07 17.28 -4.14
C PRO A 298 -58.95 18.03 -4.87
N ASP A 299 -59.26 18.86 -5.87
CA ASP A 299 -58.26 19.66 -6.60
C ASP A 299 -57.43 20.57 -5.68
N ASP A 300 -57.91 20.83 -4.45
CA ASP A 300 -57.21 21.55 -3.38
C ASP A 300 -57.51 20.90 -2.00
N PRO A 301 -56.79 19.82 -1.62
CA PRO A 301 -57.00 19.19 -0.32
C PRO A 301 -56.52 20.14 0.79
N PRO A 302 -57.25 20.28 1.92
CA PRO A 302 -56.80 21.10 3.02
C PRO A 302 -55.42 20.62 3.49
N GLU A 303 -54.51 21.57 3.73
CA GLU A 303 -53.16 21.24 4.20
C GLU A 303 -53.25 20.39 5.49
N PRO A 304 -52.52 19.26 5.57
CA PRO A 304 -52.51 18.45 6.78
C PRO A 304 -52.10 19.28 8.00
N PRO A 305 -52.80 19.17 9.14
CA PRO A 305 -52.44 19.88 10.37
C PRO A 305 -51.22 19.24 11.03
N TRP A 306 -50.61 19.97 11.96
CA TRP A 306 -49.59 19.42 12.85
C TRP A 306 -50.16 18.27 13.70
N LYS A 307 -49.49 17.11 13.67
CA LYS A 307 -49.83 15.88 14.42
C LYS A 307 -48.69 15.55 15.37
N LEU A 308 -49.04 15.30 16.64
CA LEU A 308 -48.10 14.76 17.63
C LEU A 308 -47.95 13.26 17.38
N MET A 309 -46.72 12.82 17.17
CA MET A 309 -46.35 11.43 16.99
C MET A 309 -45.58 11.00 18.23
N SER A 310 -46.08 10.00 18.98
CA SER A 310 -45.48 9.58 20.24
C SER A 310 -45.41 8.05 20.40
N ARG A 311 -44.44 7.58 21.18
CA ARG A 311 -44.24 6.17 21.50
C ARG A 311 -43.63 5.99 22.88
N GLU A 312 -44.14 5.03 23.64
CA GLU A 312 -43.52 4.61 24.90
C GLU A 312 -42.15 3.96 24.66
N ILE A 313 -41.18 4.35 25.47
CA ILE A 313 -39.83 3.80 25.45
C ILE A 313 -39.87 2.45 26.19
N PRO A 314 -39.53 1.32 25.52
CA PRO A 314 -39.56 0.02 26.18
C PRO A 314 -38.54 -0.06 27.33
N ALA A 315 -38.96 -0.50 28.52
CA ALA A 315 -38.09 -0.66 29.70
C ALA A 315 -36.97 -1.71 29.54
N ARG A 316 -36.91 -2.41 28.40
CA ARG A 316 -35.87 -3.40 28.06
C ARG A 316 -34.62 -2.78 27.43
N LEU A 317 -34.66 -1.49 27.08
CA LEU A 317 -33.54 -0.82 26.43
C LEU A 317 -32.48 -0.44 27.46
N GLU A 318 -31.21 -0.59 27.13
CA GLU A 318 -30.10 -0.29 28.05
C GLU A 318 -29.72 1.20 28.00
N HIS A 319 -29.75 1.86 29.16
CA HIS A 319 -29.34 3.26 29.31
C HIS A 319 -27.81 3.41 29.40
N PRO A 320 -27.22 4.56 29.01
CA PRO A 320 -27.88 5.76 28.50
C PRO A 320 -28.40 5.58 27.07
N LEU A 321 -29.57 6.17 26.79
CA LEU A 321 -30.18 6.16 25.47
C LEU A 321 -29.82 7.43 24.70
N SER A 322 -29.56 7.32 23.40
CA SER A 322 -29.26 8.47 22.56
C SER A 322 -30.05 8.46 21.25
N LEU A 323 -30.60 9.61 20.87
CA LEU A 323 -31.31 9.76 19.60
C LEU A 323 -30.28 9.93 18.47
N VAL A 324 -30.34 9.07 17.45
CA VAL A 324 -29.35 9.07 16.35
C VAL A 324 -29.95 9.29 14.97
N SER A 325 -31.21 8.93 14.74
CA SER A 325 -31.87 9.15 13.45
C SER A 325 -33.39 9.25 13.56
N VAL A 326 -33.99 10.03 12.66
CA VAL A 326 -35.43 10.06 12.39
C VAL A 326 -35.66 9.56 10.98
N GLN A 327 -36.46 8.50 10.84
CA GLN A 327 -36.65 7.78 9.59
C GLN A 327 -38.11 7.78 9.17
N LEU A 328 -38.29 7.84 7.86
CA LEU A 328 -39.54 7.61 7.16
C LEU A 328 -39.47 6.27 6.46
N TYR A 329 -40.47 5.43 6.70
CA TYR A 329 -40.60 4.13 6.07
C TYR A 329 -41.91 4.08 5.29
N GLU A 330 -41.82 3.94 3.97
CA GLU A 330 -42.99 3.72 3.11
C GLU A 330 -43.08 2.24 2.76
N SER A 331 -44.16 1.57 3.17
CA SER A 331 -44.40 0.15 2.87
C SER A 331 -44.94 0.02 1.44
N ARG A 332 -44.08 0.30 0.46
CA ARG A 332 -44.39 0.20 -0.97
C ARG A 332 -43.22 -0.41 -1.73
N VAL A 333 -43.52 -1.23 -2.74
CA VAL A 333 -42.53 -1.81 -3.65
C VAL A 333 -42.47 -0.96 -4.91
N GLY A 334 -41.28 -0.51 -5.32
CA GLY A 334 -41.06 0.31 -6.52
C GLY A 334 -40.79 1.79 -6.20
N THR A 335 -41.31 2.69 -7.03
CA THR A 335 -41.14 4.15 -6.88
C THR A 335 -41.87 4.64 -5.63
N LEU A 336 -41.15 5.36 -4.77
CA LEU A 336 -41.70 5.94 -3.55
C LEU A 336 -42.41 7.27 -3.82
N THR A 337 -43.25 7.71 -2.90
CA THR A 337 -43.99 8.96 -3.06
C THR A 337 -43.11 10.15 -2.65
N PRO A 338 -42.87 11.16 -3.51
CA PRO A 338 -42.09 12.33 -3.15
C PRO A 338 -42.93 13.29 -2.31
N GLY A 339 -42.30 14.03 -1.41
CA GLY A 339 -43.04 14.88 -0.48
C GLY A 339 -42.16 15.80 0.36
N ALA A 340 -42.80 16.46 1.31
CA ALA A 340 -42.13 17.29 2.29
C ALA A 340 -42.80 17.09 3.66
N LEU A 341 -41.96 16.89 4.67
CA LEU A 341 -42.34 16.73 6.06
C LEU A 341 -41.71 17.86 6.87
N LEU A 342 -42.52 18.57 7.63
CA LEU A 342 -42.07 19.48 8.67
C LEU A 342 -41.98 18.70 9.98
N ILE A 343 -40.87 18.85 10.69
CA ILE A 343 -40.59 18.23 11.98
C ILE A 343 -40.25 19.36 12.95
N ASP A 344 -40.82 19.30 14.14
CA ASP A 344 -40.61 20.29 15.18
C ASP A 344 -40.67 19.66 16.57
N ASN A 345 -39.96 20.23 17.54
CA ASN A 345 -39.91 19.85 18.95
C ASN A 345 -39.88 18.33 19.19
N ILE A 346 -38.72 17.71 18.98
CA ILE A 346 -38.48 16.35 19.45
C ILE A 346 -38.27 16.42 20.96
N HIS A 347 -39.13 15.74 21.72
CA HIS A 347 -39.12 15.82 23.18
C HIS A 347 -39.39 14.45 23.80
N VAL A 348 -39.08 14.35 25.09
CA VAL A 348 -39.41 13.19 25.92
C VAL A 348 -40.28 13.60 27.09
N GLU A 349 -41.20 12.72 27.44
CA GLU A 349 -41.90 12.79 28.72
C GLU A 349 -41.06 12.06 29.76
N THR A 350 -40.94 12.64 30.95
CA THR A 350 -40.14 12.07 32.04
C THR A 350 -41.05 11.71 33.21
N ALA A 351 -40.66 10.72 34.01
CA ALA A 351 -41.41 10.37 35.21
C ALA A 351 -41.32 11.45 36.30
N SER A 352 -40.26 12.27 36.30
CA SER A 352 -40.02 13.29 37.33
C SER A 352 -40.67 14.65 37.06
N SER A 353 -40.98 14.98 35.80
CA SER A 353 -41.56 16.27 35.39
C SER A 353 -42.85 16.11 34.61
N SER A 354 -43.83 16.97 34.88
CA SER A 354 -45.05 17.07 34.06
C SER A 354 -44.83 17.84 32.76
N GLU A 355 -43.74 18.58 32.64
CA GLU A 355 -43.37 19.30 31.42
C GLU A 355 -42.43 18.45 30.57
N PRO A 356 -42.67 18.34 29.25
CA PRO A 356 -41.81 17.59 28.35
C PRO A 356 -40.44 18.24 28.25
N THR A 357 -39.39 17.42 28.25
CA THR A 357 -38.02 17.89 28.04
C THR A 357 -37.72 17.88 26.54
N VAL A 358 -37.51 19.06 25.96
CA VAL A 358 -37.18 19.20 24.54
C VAL A 358 -35.73 18.79 24.31
N LEU A 359 -35.52 17.86 23.37
CA LEU A 359 -34.22 17.36 22.95
C LEU A 359 -33.68 18.12 21.74
N GLU A 360 -34.57 18.48 20.81
CA GLU A 360 -34.24 19.23 19.59
C GLU A 360 -35.45 20.10 19.21
N ASP A 361 -35.23 21.41 19.14
CA ASP A 361 -36.23 22.43 18.79
C ASP A 361 -36.06 22.96 17.36
N PHE A 362 -34.96 22.60 16.66
CA PHE A 362 -34.63 23.08 15.31
C PHE A 362 -34.46 24.61 15.15
N GLU A 363 -34.30 25.33 16.26
CA GLU A 363 -34.07 26.78 16.27
C GLU A 363 -32.58 27.13 16.15
N GLY A 364 -31.72 26.23 16.63
CA GLY A 364 -30.27 26.42 16.74
C GLY A 364 -29.43 25.97 15.53
N LEU A 365 -28.23 25.46 15.82
CA LEU A 365 -27.33 24.90 14.80
C LEU A 365 -27.95 23.66 14.17
N PHE A 366 -28.03 23.63 12.83
CA PHE A 366 -28.52 22.46 12.09
C PHE A 366 -27.46 21.35 12.08
N ARG A 367 -27.64 20.32 12.91
CA ARG A 367 -26.71 19.17 13.07
C ARG A 367 -27.12 17.92 12.30
N TRP A 368 -28.31 17.93 11.71
CA TRP A 368 -28.92 16.78 11.05
C TRP A 368 -28.55 16.71 9.57
N THR A 369 -28.26 15.50 9.10
CA THR A 369 -27.90 15.22 7.71
C THR A 369 -28.98 14.32 7.07
N PRO A 370 -29.44 14.61 5.84
CA PRO A 370 -30.34 13.70 5.14
C PRO A 370 -29.64 12.40 4.75
N ILE A 371 -30.35 11.28 4.90
CA ILE A 371 -29.90 9.98 4.40
C ILE A 371 -29.82 10.06 2.87
N ILE A 372 -28.66 9.76 2.29
CA ILE A 372 -28.46 9.82 0.84
C ILE A 372 -29.19 8.66 0.17
N THR A 373 -30.33 8.95 -0.45
CA THR A 373 -31.18 7.96 -1.13
C THR A 373 -30.88 7.87 -2.63
N SER A 374 -30.36 8.95 -3.22
CA SER A 374 -29.97 9.05 -4.64
C SER A 374 -28.77 9.98 -4.81
N GLY A 375 -27.87 9.65 -5.73
CA GLY A 375 -26.80 10.57 -6.18
C GLY A 375 -27.29 11.64 -7.18
N LEU A 376 -28.43 11.44 -7.84
CA LEU A 376 -28.95 12.33 -8.87
C LEU A 376 -29.98 13.33 -8.33
N ALA A 377 -30.80 12.91 -7.37
CA ALA A 377 -31.82 13.73 -6.72
C ALA A 377 -31.83 13.48 -5.21
N PRO A 378 -30.83 14.02 -4.47
CA PRO A 378 -30.72 13.76 -3.04
C PRO A 378 -31.87 14.41 -2.27
N ASP A 379 -32.32 13.73 -1.23
CA ASP A 379 -33.19 14.29 -0.21
C ASP A 379 -32.50 15.50 0.46
N ARG A 380 -33.28 16.49 0.86
CA ARG A 380 -32.75 17.75 1.39
C ARG A 380 -33.44 18.14 2.68
N LEU A 381 -32.65 18.64 3.61
CA LEU A 381 -33.11 19.15 4.88
C LEU A 381 -32.86 20.66 4.96
N TYR A 382 -33.87 21.42 5.37
CA TYR A 382 -33.78 22.87 5.50
C TYR A 382 -34.30 23.32 6.86
N SER A 383 -33.70 24.39 7.38
CA SER A 383 -34.30 25.16 8.46
C SER A 383 -35.33 26.12 7.88
N PHE A 384 -36.60 25.95 8.24
CA PHE A 384 -37.74 26.61 7.63
C PHE A 384 -38.48 27.52 8.62
N ALA A 385 -38.48 28.82 8.36
CA ALA A 385 -39.14 29.83 9.20
C ALA A 385 -40.59 30.15 8.76
N GLY A 386 -41.12 29.43 7.75
CA GLY A 386 -42.43 29.73 7.20
C GLY A 386 -43.60 29.08 7.95
N ASP A 387 -43.31 28.06 8.76
CA ASP A 387 -44.29 27.31 9.54
C ASP A 387 -43.56 26.51 10.62
N ALA A 388 -43.85 26.83 11.87
CA ALA A 388 -43.32 26.18 13.07
C ALA A 388 -44.48 25.91 14.03
N LYS A 389 -44.43 24.77 14.72
CA LYS A 389 -45.43 24.41 15.71
C LYS A 389 -45.23 25.18 17.01
N ASP A 390 -43.98 25.43 17.36
CA ASP A 390 -43.52 26.24 18.48
C ASP A 390 -42.23 26.97 18.08
N GLY A 391 -41.97 28.16 18.61
CA GLY A 391 -40.81 28.96 18.18
C GLY A 391 -40.97 29.65 16.81
N ASP A 392 -39.83 29.91 16.15
CA ASP A 392 -39.71 30.67 14.90
C ASP A 392 -39.40 29.77 13.68
N ARG A 393 -38.91 28.54 13.88
CA ARG A 393 -38.38 27.68 12.81
C ARG A 393 -38.71 26.20 13.04
N SER A 394 -38.83 25.45 11.95
CA SER A 394 -38.94 23.99 11.97
C SER A 394 -37.98 23.34 10.96
N ALA A 395 -37.78 22.02 11.08
CA ALA A 395 -37.04 21.26 10.09
C ALA A 395 -37.94 20.83 8.93
N MET A 396 -37.66 21.32 7.73
CA MET A 396 -38.31 20.85 6.50
C MET A 396 -37.46 19.79 5.81
N PHE A 397 -37.89 18.54 5.88
CA PHE A 397 -37.31 17.43 5.15
C PHE A 397 -38.06 17.20 3.83
N ARG A 398 -37.41 17.49 2.70
CA ARG A 398 -37.93 17.27 1.35
C ARG A 398 -37.31 16.01 0.76
N PHE A 399 -38.16 15.09 0.32
CA PHE A 399 -37.73 13.78 -0.13
C PHE A 399 -38.28 13.40 -1.51
N GLY A 400 -37.47 12.65 -2.25
CA GLY A 400 -37.73 12.23 -3.61
C GLY A 400 -38.47 10.89 -3.72
N GLN A 401 -38.44 10.35 -4.94
CA GLN A 401 -39.07 9.07 -5.31
C GLN A 401 -38.17 7.84 -5.07
N GLU A 402 -36.90 8.07 -4.73
CA GLU A 402 -35.93 7.02 -4.44
C GLU A 402 -35.80 6.83 -2.93
N GLY A 403 -35.49 5.60 -2.50
CA GLY A 403 -35.22 5.29 -1.11
C GLY A 403 -34.46 3.98 -0.96
N GLN A 404 -33.72 3.85 0.13
CA GLN A 404 -32.96 2.63 0.41
C GLN A 404 -33.86 1.63 1.12
N ARG A 405 -34.40 0.64 0.38
CA ARG A 405 -35.38 -0.34 0.91
C ARG A 405 -36.62 0.30 1.55
N GLY A 406 -37.09 1.42 0.99
CA GLY A 406 -38.24 2.16 1.49
C GLY A 406 -37.94 3.11 2.65
N VAL A 407 -36.68 3.16 3.13
CA VAL A 407 -36.22 4.06 4.19
C VAL A 407 -35.66 5.36 3.60
N ARG A 408 -36.10 6.47 4.19
CA ARG A 408 -35.63 7.85 3.98
C ARG A 408 -35.52 8.52 5.35
N GLY A 409 -34.90 9.69 5.45
CA GLY A 409 -34.91 10.44 6.70
C GLY A 409 -33.66 11.24 6.95
N ILE A 410 -33.44 11.55 8.23
CA ILE A 410 -32.33 12.37 8.71
C ILE A 410 -31.60 11.64 9.83
N TYR A 411 -30.31 11.88 9.97
CA TYR A 411 -29.49 11.29 11.02
C TYR A 411 -28.46 12.29 11.54
N LEU A 412 -27.99 12.04 12.75
CA LEU A 412 -26.83 12.72 13.33
C LEU A 412 -25.59 11.93 12.94
N SER A 413 -24.61 12.59 12.34
CA SER A 413 -23.37 11.90 11.95
C SER A 413 -22.65 11.38 13.20
N PRO A 414 -22.43 10.06 13.33
CA PRO A 414 -21.79 9.47 14.50
C PRO A 414 -20.30 9.83 14.62
N THR A 415 -19.71 10.40 13.58
CA THR A 415 -18.28 10.79 13.55
C THR A 415 -18.08 12.28 13.32
N GLY A 416 -19.16 13.08 13.41
CA GLY A 416 -19.11 14.53 13.23
C GLY A 416 -18.92 14.99 11.79
N GLY A 417 -19.05 14.09 10.82
CA GLY A 417 -18.88 14.38 9.40
C GLY A 417 -18.94 13.12 8.55
N GLU A 418 -18.25 13.13 7.42
CA GLU A 418 -18.13 12.00 6.51
C GLU A 418 -17.18 10.94 7.07
N LEU A 419 -17.37 9.69 6.65
CA LEU A 419 -16.54 8.57 7.09
C LEU A 419 -15.12 8.69 6.50
N PRO A 420 -14.06 8.78 7.31
CA PRO A 420 -12.70 8.76 6.78
C PRO A 420 -12.39 7.41 6.13
N VAL A 421 -11.84 7.44 4.93
CA VAL A 421 -11.44 6.24 4.19
C VAL A 421 -10.05 6.38 3.58
N VAL A 422 -9.39 5.26 3.39
CA VAL A 422 -8.12 5.16 2.65
C VAL A 422 -8.42 4.37 1.39
N VAL A 423 -7.97 4.87 0.24
CA VAL A 423 -8.24 4.22 -1.05
C VAL A 423 -6.96 3.64 -1.64
N SER A 424 -7.10 2.60 -2.46
CA SER A 424 -5.95 2.11 -3.22
C SER A 424 -5.54 3.08 -4.34
N ALA A 425 -4.27 3.09 -4.73
CA ALA A 425 -3.79 3.87 -5.88
C ALA A 425 -4.57 3.53 -7.17
N GLY A 426 -4.91 2.25 -7.39
CA GLY A 426 -5.74 1.82 -8.51
C GLY A 426 -7.16 2.39 -8.49
N PHE A 427 -7.76 2.58 -7.31
CA PHE A 427 -9.06 3.25 -7.16
C PHE A 427 -8.95 4.75 -7.44
N GLN A 428 -7.90 5.39 -6.93
CA GLN A 428 -7.61 6.80 -7.19
C GLN A 428 -7.47 7.07 -8.69
N GLU A 429 -6.72 6.25 -9.42
CA GLU A 429 -6.53 6.39 -10.87
C GLU A 429 -7.82 6.09 -11.65
N ALA A 430 -8.58 5.04 -11.26
CA ALA A 430 -9.80 4.64 -11.96
C ALA A 430 -10.95 5.65 -11.80
N VAL A 431 -11.07 6.29 -10.63
CA VAL A 431 -12.17 7.23 -10.32
C VAL A 431 -11.73 8.69 -10.48
N GLY A 432 -10.43 8.97 -10.40
CA GLY A 432 -9.86 10.33 -10.49
C GLY A 432 -10.09 11.15 -9.22
N VAL A 433 -9.93 10.54 -8.04
CA VAL A 433 -10.15 11.18 -6.73
C VAL A 433 -8.83 11.54 -6.06
N GLU A 434 -8.79 12.70 -5.40
CA GLU A 434 -7.64 13.17 -4.63
C GLU A 434 -7.88 13.08 -3.12
N ILE A 435 -6.82 13.24 -2.33
CA ILE A 435 -6.92 13.31 -0.87
C ILE A 435 -7.73 14.56 -0.50
N GLY A 436 -8.80 14.36 0.27
CA GLY A 436 -9.76 15.41 0.66
C GLY A 436 -11.07 15.35 -0.11
N ASP A 437 -11.16 14.59 -1.21
CA ASP A 437 -12.38 14.46 -1.98
C ASP A 437 -13.44 13.62 -1.26
N LEU A 438 -14.71 13.96 -1.53
CA LEU A 438 -15.87 13.23 -1.05
C LEU A 438 -16.26 12.16 -2.05
N ILE A 439 -16.41 10.93 -1.58
CA ILE A 439 -16.89 9.79 -2.35
C ILE A 439 -18.13 9.18 -1.70
N LEU A 440 -18.98 8.57 -2.52
CA LEU A 440 -20.13 7.84 -2.02
C LEU A 440 -19.84 6.35 -2.04
N MET A 441 -19.53 5.79 -0.88
CA MET A 441 -19.23 4.38 -0.72
C MET A 441 -20.54 3.60 -0.53
N ASN A 442 -20.76 2.54 -1.31
CA ASN A 442 -21.95 1.70 -1.13
C ASN A 442 -21.59 0.46 -0.31
N VAL A 443 -22.13 0.35 0.91
CA VAL A 443 -21.89 -0.78 1.81
C VAL A 443 -23.15 -1.47 2.28
N GLY A 444 -23.31 -2.75 1.96
CA GLY A 444 -24.49 -3.54 2.28
C GLY A 444 -25.77 -2.97 1.68
N GLY A 445 -25.66 -2.29 0.53
CA GLY A 445 -26.75 -1.58 -0.15
C GLY A 445 -27.04 -0.18 0.40
N ARG A 446 -26.12 0.41 1.18
CA ARG A 446 -26.24 1.74 1.76
C ARG A 446 -25.21 2.69 1.19
N ALA A 447 -25.65 3.84 0.71
CA ALA A 447 -24.77 4.92 0.32
C ALA A 447 -24.27 5.69 1.56
N ILE A 448 -22.98 5.57 1.86
CA ILE A 448 -22.30 6.23 2.98
C ILE A 448 -21.38 7.32 2.41
N PRO A 449 -21.55 8.59 2.81
CA PRO A 449 -20.64 9.65 2.42
C PRO A 449 -19.30 9.46 3.14
N SER A 450 -18.23 9.40 2.36
CA SER A 450 -16.87 9.13 2.83
C SER A 450 -15.90 10.18 2.30
N VAL A 451 -14.83 10.45 3.04
CA VAL A 451 -13.77 11.39 2.65
C VAL A 451 -12.44 10.66 2.53
N VAL A 452 -11.75 10.84 1.41
CA VAL A 452 -10.44 10.22 1.16
C VAL A 452 -9.39 10.91 2.03
N ARG A 453 -8.74 10.19 2.94
CA ARG A 453 -7.70 10.71 3.84
C ARG A 453 -6.28 10.32 3.45
N SER A 454 -6.11 9.17 2.82
CA SER A 454 -4.81 8.69 2.35
C SER A 454 -4.97 7.69 1.20
N VAL A 455 -3.85 7.38 0.56
CA VAL A 455 -3.75 6.44 -0.57
C VAL A 455 -2.69 5.39 -0.26
N VAL A 456 -2.97 4.14 -0.60
CA VAL A 456 -2.03 3.01 -0.45
C VAL A 456 -1.93 2.22 -1.75
N ASP A 457 -0.77 1.65 -2.06
CA ASP A 457 -0.64 0.80 -3.25
C ASP A 457 -1.16 -0.61 -2.97
N HIS A 458 -0.80 -1.15 -1.80
CA HIS A 458 -1.12 -2.51 -1.39
C HIS A 458 -1.59 -2.55 0.06
N PHE A 459 -2.46 -3.51 0.36
CA PHE A 459 -2.90 -3.75 1.72
C PHE A 459 -3.10 -5.25 1.94
N PRO A 460 -2.63 -5.83 3.06
CA PRO A 460 -2.70 -7.27 3.28
C PRO A 460 -4.11 -7.81 3.06
N THR A 461 -4.24 -8.97 2.41
CA THR A 461 -5.48 -9.62 1.99
C THR A 461 -6.30 -8.91 0.90
N MET A 462 -5.90 -7.73 0.44
CA MET A 462 -6.61 -6.94 -0.57
C MET A 462 -5.95 -7.06 -1.94
N ARG A 463 -6.75 -7.12 -3.00
CA ARG A 463 -6.25 -7.13 -4.37
C ARG A 463 -6.47 -5.77 -5.03
N PRO A 464 -5.43 -5.07 -5.49
CA PRO A 464 -5.57 -3.74 -6.10
C PRO A 464 -6.18 -3.75 -7.52
N SER A 465 -6.46 -4.91 -8.11
CA SER A 465 -6.86 -5.02 -9.52
C SER A 465 -8.33 -4.72 -9.83
N GLU A 466 -8.57 -4.44 -11.11
CA GLU A 466 -9.80 -3.98 -11.78
C GLU A 466 -10.27 -2.56 -11.44
N LYS A 467 -10.52 -2.24 -10.16
CA LYS A 467 -10.98 -0.91 -9.72
C LYS A 467 -10.44 -0.46 -8.37
N GLY A 468 -9.51 -1.23 -7.81
CA GLY A 468 -8.95 -0.97 -6.49
C GLY A 468 -9.87 -1.35 -5.32
N PHE A 469 -9.48 -0.92 -4.13
CA PHE A 469 -10.19 -1.17 -2.88
C PHE A 469 -10.27 0.07 -2.00
N ILE A 470 -11.16 0.03 -1.01
CA ILE A 470 -11.36 1.07 0.00
C ILE A 470 -11.22 0.45 1.39
N LEU A 471 -10.47 1.13 2.25
CA LEU A 471 -10.31 0.79 3.66
C LEU A 471 -11.07 1.79 4.54
N ALA A 472 -11.70 1.28 5.59
CA ALA A 472 -12.41 2.10 6.58
C ALA A 472 -12.10 1.63 8.00
N ASP A 473 -12.34 2.49 8.99
CA ASP A 473 -12.40 2.03 10.39
C ASP A 473 -13.70 1.25 10.62
N LEU A 474 -13.58 0.06 11.22
CA LEU A 474 -14.70 -0.84 11.45
C LEU A 474 -15.78 -0.22 12.34
N ASN A 475 -15.37 0.43 13.43
CA ASN A 475 -16.30 1.01 14.40
C ASN A 475 -17.04 2.19 13.77
N ALA A 476 -16.32 3.08 13.09
CA ALA A 476 -16.90 4.19 12.37
C ALA A 476 -17.86 3.72 11.27
N LEU A 477 -17.47 2.72 10.46
CA LEU A 477 -18.33 2.16 9.40
C LEU A 477 -19.62 1.56 9.98
N HIS A 478 -19.52 0.78 11.05
CA HIS A 478 -20.69 0.19 11.70
C HIS A 478 -21.65 1.25 12.23
N LEU A 479 -21.14 2.30 12.87
CA LEU A 479 -21.98 3.39 13.36
C LEU A 479 -22.73 4.05 12.20
N HIS A 480 -22.04 4.43 11.12
CA HIS A 480 -22.68 5.02 9.93
C HIS A 480 -23.70 4.09 9.28
N ALA A 481 -23.34 2.83 9.04
CA ALA A 481 -24.19 1.89 8.31
C ALA A 481 -25.44 1.45 9.10
N ASN A 482 -25.29 1.17 10.40
CA ASN A 482 -26.37 0.63 11.21
C ASN A 482 -27.41 1.68 11.61
N ILE A 483 -27.04 2.97 11.61
CA ILE A 483 -27.99 4.07 11.79
C ILE A 483 -28.94 4.17 10.57
N ILE A 484 -28.44 3.98 9.35
CA ILE A 484 -29.23 4.20 8.11
C ILE A 484 -30.28 3.11 7.87
N ILE A 485 -29.93 1.82 8.01
CA ILE A 485 -30.88 0.71 7.86
C ILE A 485 -30.72 -0.25 9.04
N PRO A 486 -31.49 -0.07 10.13
CA PRO A 486 -31.36 -0.86 11.36
C PRO A 486 -31.79 -2.32 11.21
N THR A 487 -32.66 -2.62 10.23
CA THR A 487 -33.24 -3.96 10.03
C THR A 487 -32.28 -4.99 9.45
N ASN A 488 -31.16 -4.55 8.87
CA ASN A 488 -30.17 -5.44 8.25
C ASN A 488 -28.74 -5.08 8.70
N ARG A 489 -28.49 -5.10 10.00
CA ARG A 489 -27.25 -4.57 10.58
C ARG A 489 -26.00 -5.21 9.99
N LEU A 490 -25.01 -4.38 9.67
CA LEU A 490 -23.66 -4.84 9.38
C LEU A 490 -23.03 -5.39 10.65
N ARG A 491 -22.33 -6.51 10.48
CA ARG A 491 -21.64 -7.27 11.52
C ARG A 491 -20.28 -7.69 10.98
N PRO A 492 -19.24 -7.77 11.82
CA PRO A 492 -17.96 -8.36 11.42
C PRO A 492 -18.16 -9.74 10.83
N ASN A 493 -17.47 -10.02 9.73
CA ASN A 493 -17.47 -11.33 9.08
C ASN A 493 -16.06 -11.92 8.97
N GLU A 494 -15.04 -11.24 9.49
CA GLU A 494 -13.69 -11.77 9.64
C GLU A 494 -13.16 -11.49 11.05
N VAL A 495 -12.28 -12.36 11.54
CA VAL A 495 -11.54 -12.18 12.79
C VAL A 495 -10.07 -12.49 12.53
N PHE A 496 -9.20 -11.59 12.96
CA PHE A 496 -7.75 -11.71 12.87
C PHE A 496 -7.18 -11.93 14.27
N LEU A 497 -6.31 -12.91 14.42
CA LEU A 497 -5.66 -13.26 15.68
C LEU A 497 -4.15 -13.09 15.56
N SER A 498 -3.53 -12.49 16.58
CA SER A 498 -2.09 -12.60 16.81
C SER A 498 -1.81 -13.74 17.79
N VAL A 499 -0.86 -14.61 17.45
CA VAL A 499 -0.62 -15.85 18.17
C VAL A 499 0.84 -15.96 18.58
N ALA A 500 1.09 -16.41 19.81
CA ALA A 500 2.44 -16.70 20.26
C ALA A 500 3.01 -17.90 19.46
N PRO A 501 4.23 -17.80 18.88
CA PRO A 501 4.75 -18.85 18.00
C PRO A 501 4.79 -20.26 18.60
N ALA A 502 5.03 -20.37 19.91
CA ALA A 502 5.10 -21.65 20.61
C ALA A 502 3.74 -22.34 20.82
N ALA A 503 2.63 -21.60 20.71
CA ALA A 503 1.27 -22.10 20.95
C ALA A 503 0.44 -22.19 19.67
N HIS A 504 1.04 -21.93 18.50
CA HIS A 504 0.32 -21.77 17.24
C HIS A 504 -0.55 -22.96 16.86
N GLU A 505 0.01 -24.17 16.86
CA GLU A 505 -0.73 -25.40 16.54
C GLU A 505 -1.91 -25.64 17.49
N LEU A 506 -1.69 -25.43 18.80
CA LEU A 506 -2.74 -25.56 19.82
C LEU A 506 -3.87 -24.55 19.57
N VAL A 507 -3.52 -23.30 19.24
CA VAL A 507 -4.51 -22.26 18.97
C VAL A 507 -5.31 -22.60 17.72
N VAL A 508 -4.69 -23.02 16.63
CA VAL A 508 -5.39 -23.42 15.39
C VAL A 508 -6.33 -24.59 15.65
N GLU A 509 -5.88 -25.61 16.39
CA GLU A 509 -6.73 -26.76 16.77
C GLU A 509 -7.92 -26.31 17.63
N ARG A 510 -7.68 -25.45 18.63
CA ARG A 510 -8.72 -24.94 19.52
C ARG A 510 -9.72 -24.06 18.78
N VAL A 511 -9.26 -23.14 17.94
CA VAL A 511 -10.09 -22.31 17.06
C VAL A 511 -10.96 -23.19 16.18
N ASN A 512 -10.39 -24.23 15.56
CA ASN A 512 -11.15 -25.16 14.73
C ASN A 512 -12.20 -25.94 15.53
N SER A 513 -11.91 -26.31 16.79
CA SER A 513 -12.87 -26.97 17.69
C SER A 513 -13.96 -26.03 18.25
N LEU A 514 -13.65 -24.74 18.39
CA LEU A 514 -14.54 -23.70 18.91
C LEU A 514 -15.40 -23.07 17.81
N SER A 515 -15.00 -23.22 16.54
CA SER A 515 -15.70 -22.65 15.40
C SER A 515 -17.06 -23.34 15.23
N LEU A 516 -18.08 -22.79 15.89
CA LEU A 516 -19.47 -23.23 15.82
C LEU A 516 -20.06 -23.07 14.41
N THR A 517 -19.38 -22.35 13.52
CA THR A 517 -19.67 -22.21 12.09
C THR A 517 -18.43 -22.60 11.27
N PRO A 518 -18.55 -23.45 10.24
CA PRO A 518 -17.43 -23.84 9.39
C PRO A 518 -17.04 -22.69 8.46
N GLY A 519 -16.32 -21.74 9.03
CA GLY A 519 -15.55 -20.71 8.34
C GLY A 519 -14.27 -21.27 7.73
N THR A 520 -13.69 -20.56 6.76
CA THR A 520 -12.33 -20.88 6.29
C THR A 520 -11.32 -20.27 7.25
N ILE A 521 -10.46 -21.11 7.81
CA ILE A 521 -9.31 -20.69 8.63
C ILE A 521 -8.11 -20.56 7.70
N TYR A 522 -7.51 -19.38 7.68
CA TYR A 522 -6.26 -19.10 6.99
C TYR A 522 -5.15 -19.07 8.04
N ASP A 523 -4.29 -20.08 8.01
CA ASP A 523 -3.13 -20.19 8.88
C ASP A 523 -1.88 -19.72 8.13
N ARG A 524 -1.27 -18.63 8.61
CA ARG A 524 -0.06 -18.06 8.03
C ARG A 524 1.13 -19.02 8.08
N LEU A 525 1.35 -19.72 9.20
CA LEU A 525 2.48 -20.64 9.31
C LEU A 525 2.30 -21.81 8.35
N SER A 526 1.11 -22.40 8.29
CA SER A 526 0.82 -23.48 7.35
C SER A 526 0.98 -23.05 5.88
N GLN A 527 0.52 -21.84 5.51
CA GLN A 527 0.70 -21.32 4.16
C GLN A 527 2.17 -21.07 3.81
N VAL A 528 2.94 -20.47 4.72
CA VAL A 528 4.38 -20.25 4.52
C VAL A 528 5.15 -21.57 4.42
N GLU A 529 4.81 -22.56 5.26
CA GLU A 529 5.41 -23.90 5.18
C GLU A 529 5.06 -24.62 3.88
N THR A 530 3.80 -24.55 3.44
CA THR A 530 3.36 -25.13 2.18
C THR A 530 4.06 -24.47 0.99
N ALA A 531 4.21 -23.15 1.00
CA ALA A 531 4.95 -22.41 -0.02
C ALA A 531 6.44 -22.78 -0.06
N ARG A 532 7.06 -23.04 1.10
CA ARG A 532 8.46 -23.51 1.17
C ARG A 532 8.64 -24.95 0.70
N LEU A 533 7.67 -25.81 0.99
CA LEU A 533 7.71 -27.23 0.68
C LEU A 533 7.30 -27.55 -0.76
N ASP A 534 6.77 -26.59 -1.53
CA ASP A 534 6.39 -26.78 -2.92
C ASP A 534 7.64 -27.14 -3.77
N PRO A 535 7.76 -28.41 -4.23
CA PRO A 535 8.94 -28.89 -4.93
C PRO A 535 9.12 -28.25 -6.31
N LEU A 536 8.03 -27.76 -6.90
CA LEU A 536 8.02 -27.20 -8.25
C LEU A 536 8.49 -25.73 -8.25
N THR A 537 8.38 -25.03 -7.11
CA THR A 537 8.55 -23.58 -7.06
C THR A 537 9.60 -23.07 -6.05
N THR A 538 9.90 -23.77 -4.95
CA THR A 538 10.93 -23.32 -3.97
C THR A 538 12.13 -24.28 -3.88
N ALA A 539 11.89 -25.58 -3.77
CA ALA A 539 12.99 -26.56 -3.68
C ALA A 539 13.80 -26.66 -4.99
N GLY A 540 13.16 -26.41 -6.14
CA GLY A 540 13.80 -26.40 -7.45
C GLY A 540 14.83 -25.27 -7.61
N TRP A 541 14.47 -24.04 -7.21
CA TRP A 541 15.32 -22.86 -7.43
C TRP A 541 16.50 -22.80 -6.46
N THR A 542 16.28 -23.05 -5.17
CA THR A 542 17.37 -23.09 -4.18
C THR A 542 18.42 -24.15 -4.54
N SER A 543 17.98 -25.35 -4.95
CA SER A 543 18.87 -26.40 -5.46
C SER A 543 19.60 -25.98 -6.74
N MET A 544 18.92 -25.29 -7.66
CA MET A 544 19.50 -24.79 -8.91
C MET A 544 20.60 -23.76 -8.66
N VAL A 545 20.46 -22.88 -7.65
CA VAL A 545 21.50 -21.92 -7.26
C VAL A 545 22.78 -22.64 -6.82
N PHE A 546 22.68 -23.65 -5.95
CA PHE A 546 23.86 -24.41 -5.52
C PHE A 546 24.54 -25.16 -6.67
N VAL A 547 23.75 -25.76 -7.57
CA VAL A 547 24.28 -26.41 -8.78
C VAL A 547 24.97 -25.40 -9.69
N ALA A 548 24.37 -24.22 -9.91
CA ALA A 548 24.94 -23.15 -10.72
C ALA A 548 26.28 -22.66 -10.12
N VAL A 549 26.34 -22.43 -8.81
CA VAL A 549 27.59 -22.07 -8.11
C VAL A 549 28.65 -23.16 -8.31
N GLY A 550 28.30 -24.44 -8.19
CA GLY A 550 29.20 -25.55 -8.45
C GLY A 550 29.76 -25.54 -9.89
N ILE A 551 28.88 -25.39 -10.89
CA ILE A 551 29.27 -25.30 -12.30
C ILE A 551 30.15 -24.08 -12.55
N ILE A 552 29.84 -22.94 -11.94
CA ILE A 552 30.64 -21.71 -12.03
C ILE A 552 32.05 -21.95 -11.50
N LEU A 553 32.20 -22.54 -10.31
CA LEU A 553 33.52 -22.81 -9.72
C LEU A 553 34.34 -23.79 -10.56
N ILE A 554 33.70 -24.85 -11.10
CA ILE A 554 34.36 -25.80 -12.01
C ILE A 554 34.78 -25.10 -13.30
N THR A 555 33.91 -24.29 -13.89
CA THR A 555 34.17 -23.58 -15.15
C THR A 555 35.31 -22.57 -14.99
N ILE A 556 35.32 -21.82 -13.89
CA ILE A 556 36.42 -20.90 -13.56
C ILE A 556 37.70 -21.68 -13.31
N GLY A 557 37.65 -22.79 -12.56
CA GLY A 557 38.81 -23.64 -12.31
C GLY A 557 39.45 -24.17 -13.59
N ILE A 558 38.65 -24.72 -14.49
CA ILE A 558 39.12 -25.22 -15.80
C ILE A 558 39.61 -24.04 -16.65
N GLY A 559 38.85 -22.95 -16.74
CA GLY A 559 39.20 -21.77 -17.54
C GLY A 559 40.53 -21.13 -17.11
N TYR A 560 40.75 -20.99 -15.80
CA TYR A 560 42.02 -20.52 -15.26
C TYR A 560 43.16 -21.51 -15.47
N ALA A 561 42.90 -22.82 -15.33
CA ALA A 561 43.92 -23.84 -15.60
C ALA A 561 44.37 -23.81 -17.06
N THR A 562 43.43 -23.72 -18.01
CA THR A 562 43.73 -23.58 -19.44
C THR A 562 44.51 -22.31 -19.72
N TYR A 563 44.10 -21.18 -19.13
CA TYR A 563 44.84 -19.92 -19.25
C TYR A 563 46.27 -20.03 -18.71
N LEU A 564 46.45 -20.67 -17.56
CA LEU A 564 47.75 -20.84 -16.93
C LEU A 564 48.68 -21.69 -17.80
N LEU A 565 48.17 -22.76 -18.42
CA LEU A 565 48.94 -23.56 -19.37
C LEU A 565 49.37 -22.74 -20.60
N ALA A 566 48.45 -21.98 -21.20
CA ALA A 566 48.75 -21.12 -22.33
C ALA A 566 49.75 -20.00 -21.97
N PHE A 567 49.63 -19.45 -20.75
CA PHE A 567 50.54 -18.43 -20.24
C PHE A 567 51.95 -18.99 -20.00
N LEU A 568 52.08 -20.23 -19.52
CA LEU A 568 53.40 -20.87 -19.32
C LEU A 568 54.14 -21.14 -20.63
N GLU A 569 53.44 -21.34 -21.74
CA GLU A 569 54.06 -21.51 -23.06
C GLU A 569 54.55 -20.17 -23.63
N LYS A 570 53.71 -19.13 -23.60
CA LYS A 570 54.05 -17.81 -24.16
C LYS A 570 54.94 -16.96 -23.25
N GLY A 571 54.79 -17.09 -21.93
CA GLY A 571 55.42 -16.23 -20.92
C GLY A 571 56.90 -16.52 -20.66
N LYS A 572 57.46 -17.65 -21.10
CA LYS A 572 58.87 -18.03 -20.87
C LYS A 572 59.86 -17.08 -21.56
N GLY A 573 59.60 -16.70 -22.81
CA GLY A 573 60.46 -15.77 -23.55
C GLY A 573 60.41 -14.36 -22.96
N GLU A 574 59.22 -13.93 -22.57
CA GLU A 574 58.99 -12.58 -22.06
C GLU A 574 59.53 -12.37 -20.63
N THR A 575 59.32 -13.34 -19.74
CA THR A 575 59.92 -13.30 -18.40
C THR A 575 61.44 -13.41 -18.44
N GLY A 576 62.01 -14.11 -19.44
CA GLY A 576 63.45 -14.12 -19.73
C GLY A 576 63.98 -12.76 -20.18
N PHE A 577 63.28 -12.10 -21.09
CA PHE A 577 63.62 -10.75 -21.58
C PHE A 577 63.51 -9.68 -20.48
N LEU A 578 62.45 -9.71 -19.67
CA LEU A 578 62.28 -8.78 -18.55
C LEU A 578 63.36 -8.98 -17.47
N ARG A 579 63.79 -10.22 -17.23
CA ARG A 579 64.93 -10.51 -16.34
C ARG A 579 66.26 -10.02 -16.92
N SER A 580 66.50 -10.16 -18.23
CA SER A 580 67.75 -9.68 -18.85
C SER A 580 67.84 -8.14 -18.85
N LEU A 581 66.70 -7.44 -18.80
CA LEU A 581 66.59 -6.00 -18.56
C LEU A 581 66.83 -5.59 -17.09
N GLY A 582 67.01 -6.53 -16.17
CA GLY A 582 67.39 -6.26 -14.77
C GLY A 582 66.24 -6.22 -13.77
N LEU A 583 65.02 -6.66 -14.12
CA LEU A 583 63.91 -6.75 -13.16
C LEU A 583 64.18 -7.84 -12.12
N SER A 584 64.01 -7.48 -10.84
CA SER A 584 64.13 -8.43 -9.73
C SER A 584 62.94 -9.41 -9.67
N ASN A 585 63.13 -10.58 -9.06
CA ASN A 585 62.06 -11.58 -8.90
C ASN A 585 60.82 -11.03 -8.17
N GLY A 586 61.01 -10.11 -7.21
CA GLY A 586 59.91 -9.46 -6.50
C GLY A 586 59.12 -8.49 -7.38
N GLN A 587 59.79 -7.76 -8.26
CA GLN A 587 59.14 -6.82 -9.19
C GLN A 587 58.38 -7.57 -10.30
N LEU A 588 58.91 -8.69 -10.78
CA LEU A 588 58.21 -9.58 -11.72
C LEU A 588 56.97 -10.21 -11.08
N LEU A 589 57.08 -10.61 -9.81
CA LEU A 589 55.93 -11.10 -9.03
C LEU A 589 54.83 -10.04 -8.90
N GLY A 590 55.23 -8.81 -8.56
CA GLY A 590 54.31 -7.69 -8.39
C GLY A 590 53.60 -7.31 -9.70
N LEU A 591 54.29 -7.43 -10.83
CA LEU A 591 53.71 -7.26 -12.17
C LEU A 591 52.59 -8.29 -12.42
N LEU A 592 52.90 -9.58 -12.25
CA LEU A 592 51.93 -10.68 -12.46
C LEU A 592 50.74 -10.60 -11.50
N ALA A 593 51.01 -10.29 -10.22
CA ALA A 593 49.98 -10.11 -9.21
C ALA A 593 49.02 -8.97 -9.60
N PHE A 594 49.58 -7.82 -10.01
CA PHE A 594 48.79 -6.67 -10.43
C PHE A 594 47.94 -6.98 -11.67
N GLU A 595 48.52 -7.66 -12.66
CA GLU A 595 47.83 -8.05 -13.89
C GLU A 595 46.61 -8.95 -13.60
N HIS A 596 46.79 -9.99 -12.79
CA HIS A 596 45.70 -10.91 -12.45
C HIS A 596 44.68 -10.27 -11.51
N LEU A 597 45.12 -9.38 -10.61
CA LEU A 597 44.22 -8.59 -9.78
C LEU A 597 43.36 -7.65 -10.62
N ALA A 598 43.94 -6.98 -11.63
CA ALA A 598 43.20 -6.10 -12.53
C ALA A 598 42.15 -6.87 -13.33
N ILE A 599 42.50 -8.05 -13.86
CA ILE A 599 41.58 -8.95 -14.55
C ILE A 599 40.45 -9.40 -13.61
N LEU A 600 40.78 -9.78 -12.38
CA LEU A 600 39.80 -10.19 -11.37
C LEU A 600 38.84 -9.05 -11.04
N LEU A 601 39.35 -7.86 -10.75
CA LEU A 601 38.52 -6.71 -10.38
C LEU A 601 37.60 -6.27 -11.52
N VAL A 602 38.12 -6.20 -12.75
CA VAL A 602 37.32 -5.83 -13.93
C VAL A 602 36.29 -6.91 -14.23
N GLY A 603 36.69 -8.18 -14.18
CA GLY A 603 35.79 -9.31 -14.45
C GLY A 603 34.65 -9.42 -13.44
N ILE A 604 34.97 -9.36 -12.13
CA ILE A 604 33.97 -9.40 -11.06
C ILE A 604 33.09 -8.16 -11.14
N GLY A 605 33.67 -6.98 -11.33
CA GLY A 605 32.93 -5.72 -11.38
C GLY A 605 31.92 -5.69 -12.53
N LEU A 606 32.38 -5.99 -13.75
CA LEU A 606 31.52 -6.01 -14.94
C LEU A 606 30.50 -7.15 -14.88
N GLY A 607 30.88 -8.32 -14.39
CA GLY A 607 29.96 -9.44 -14.27
C GLY A 607 28.91 -9.22 -13.18
N ALA A 608 29.28 -8.68 -12.02
CA ALA A 608 28.32 -8.31 -10.98
C ALA A 608 27.33 -7.26 -11.50
N TRP A 609 27.83 -6.22 -12.18
CA TRP A 609 26.98 -5.22 -12.82
C TRP A 609 26.02 -5.86 -13.83
N ALA A 610 26.53 -6.69 -14.74
CA ALA A 610 25.70 -7.39 -15.74
C ALA A 610 24.67 -8.32 -15.08
N GLY A 611 25.05 -9.04 -14.02
CA GLY A 611 24.17 -9.94 -13.29
C GLY A 611 23.02 -9.22 -12.60
N PHE A 612 23.27 -8.06 -11.98
CA PHE A 612 22.21 -7.23 -11.40
C PHE A 612 21.26 -6.65 -12.46
N GLN A 613 21.77 -6.25 -13.62
CA GLN A 613 20.92 -5.79 -14.73
C GLN A 613 20.05 -6.94 -15.27
N MET A 614 20.64 -8.13 -15.45
CA MET A 614 19.89 -9.31 -15.88
C MET A 614 18.84 -9.74 -14.85
N SER A 615 19.13 -9.62 -13.55
CA SER A 615 18.18 -10.03 -12.50
C SER A 615 16.97 -9.11 -12.44
N GLN A 616 17.16 -7.80 -12.60
CA GLN A 616 16.04 -6.84 -12.68
C GLN A 616 15.12 -7.15 -13.86
N LEU A 617 15.71 -7.43 -15.03
CA LEU A 617 14.95 -7.81 -16.23
C LEU A 617 14.19 -9.13 -16.01
N ALA A 618 14.83 -10.13 -15.41
CA ALA A 618 14.21 -11.44 -15.13
C ALA A 618 13.07 -11.35 -14.11
N VAL A 619 13.19 -10.54 -13.06
CA VAL A 619 12.13 -10.37 -12.06
C VAL A 619 10.94 -9.61 -12.66
N SER A 620 11.22 -8.56 -13.45
CA SER A 620 10.16 -7.76 -14.08
C SER A 620 9.29 -8.56 -15.06
N SER A 621 9.86 -9.54 -15.76
CA SER A 621 9.10 -10.34 -16.73
C SER A 621 8.12 -11.31 -16.07
N VAL A 622 8.41 -11.80 -14.85
CA VAL A 622 7.50 -12.68 -14.10
C VAL A 622 6.26 -11.91 -13.64
N VAL A 623 6.42 -10.66 -13.22
CA VAL A 623 5.32 -9.81 -12.73
C VAL A 623 4.32 -9.44 -13.85
N ILE A 624 4.78 -9.35 -15.10
CA ILE A 624 3.96 -8.93 -16.24
C ILE A 624 3.01 -10.04 -16.72
N VAL A 625 3.33 -11.31 -16.49
CA VAL A 625 2.56 -12.45 -17.06
C VAL A 625 1.28 -12.74 -16.27
N SER A 626 1.28 -12.53 -14.94
CA SER A 626 0.12 -12.74 -14.07
C SER A 626 0.08 -11.72 -12.91
N PRO A 627 -0.24 -10.45 -13.17
CA PRO A 627 -0.22 -9.40 -12.14
C PRO A 627 -1.15 -9.66 -10.95
N ASP A 628 -2.23 -10.43 -11.14
CA ASP A 628 -3.20 -10.76 -10.09
C ASP A 628 -2.81 -11.95 -9.19
N ASP A 629 -1.89 -12.79 -9.66
CA ASP A 629 -1.45 -13.98 -8.94
C ASP A 629 -0.15 -13.75 -8.14
N VAL A 630 0.47 -12.56 -8.30
CA VAL A 630 1.78 -12.24 -7.73
C VAL A 630 1.69 -10.99 -6.85
N LEU A 631 0.90 -11.10 -5.77
CA LEU A 631 0.74 -10.04 -4.76
C LEU A 631 1.35 -10.47 -3.42
N PRO A 632 2.28 -9.71 -2.85
CA PRO A 632 2.73 -8.39 -3.25
C PRO A 632 3.84 -8.47 -4.33
N PRO A 633 4.11 -7.36 -5.05
CA PRO A 633 5.18 -7.33 -6.05
C PRO A 633 6.53 -7.71 -5.44
N TYR A 634 7.34 -8.45 -6.19
CA TYR A 634 8.63 -8.93 -5.73
C TYR A 634 9.64 -7.78 -5.57
N THR A 635 10.22 -7.66 -4.37
CA THR A 635 11.37 -6.80 -4.14
C THR A 635 12.65 -7.57 -4.47
N SER A 636 13.55 -6.99 -5.28
CA SER A 636 14.82 -7.63 -5.61
C SER A 636 15.69 -7.76 -4.35
N ILE A 637 15.92 -8.99 -3.92
CA ILE A 637 16.74 -9.29 -2.74
C ILE A 637 17.84 -10.25 -3.15
N THR A 638 19.07 -9.85 -2.86
CA THR A 638 20.26 -10.67 -3.09
C THR A 638 20.52 -11.55 -1.89
N ASP A 639 20.53 -12.87 -2.10
CA ASP A 639 20.97 -13.81 -1.07
C ASP A 639 22.49 -13.80 -0.93
N TRP A 640 22.98 -13.03 0.05
CA TRP A 640 24.39 -12.98 0.42
C TRP A 640 24.91 -14.32 0.97
N GLY A 641 24.02 -15.17 1.50
CA GLY A 641 24.35 -16.51 1.99
C GLY A 641 24.88 -17.42 0.89
N ALA A 642 24.29 -17.35 -0.32
CA ALA A 642 24.77 -18.09 -1.49
C ALA A 642 25.86 -17.34 -2.28
N LEU A 643 25.78 -16.00 -2.37
CA LEU A 643 26.70 -15.19 -3.16
C LEU A 643 28.12 -15.12 -2.57
N LEU A 644 28.24 -15.04 -1.25
CA LEU A 644 29.53 -14.88 -0.57
C LEU A 644 30.41 -16.14 -0.70
N PRO A 645 29.91 -17.38 -0.48
CA PRO A 645 30.65 -18.60 -0.76
C PRO A 645 31.09 -18.72 -2.22
N MET A 646 30.27 -18.27 -3.17
CA MET A 646 30.64 -18.24 -4.58
C MET A 646 31.87 -17.35 -4.79
N TYR A 647 31.84 -16.09 -4.35
CA TYR A 647 32.99 -15.19 -4.50
C TYR A 647 34.24 -15.69 -3.75
N LEU A 648 34.08 -16.28 -2.57
CA LEU A 648 35.18 -16.94 -1.86
C LEU A 648 35.76 -18.11 -2.66
N GLY A 649 34.91 -18.93 -3.27
CA GLY A 649 35.35 -20.03 -4.13
C GLY A 649 36.12 -19.52 -5.35
N ILE A 650 35.64 -18.45 -6.01
CA ILE A 650 36.35 -17.80 -7.11
C ILE A 650 37.70 -17.30 -6.65
N LEU A 651 37.76 -16.60 -5.51
CA LEU A 651 38.99 -16.10 -4.93
C LEU A 651 39.98 -17.23 -4.63
N VAL A 652 39.52 -18.35 -4.06
CA VAL A 652 40.35 -19.53 -3.78
C VAL A 652 40.91 -20.11 -5.08
N VAL A 653 40.08 -20.28 -6.12
CA VAL A 653 40.53 -20.78 -7.43
C VAL A 653 41.61 -19.88 -8.02
N VAL A 654 41.41 -18.56 -7.96
CA VAL A 654 42.38 -17.57 -8.46
C VAL A 654 43.67 -17.58 -7.64
N LEU A 655 43.58 -17.67 -6.31
CA LEU A 655 44.75 -17.75 -5.43
C LEU A 655 45.55 -19.03 -5.65
N VAL A 656 44.87 -20.17 -5.85
CA VAL A 656 45.52 -21.45 -6.18
C VAL A 656 46.21 -21.35 -7.54
N ALA A 657 45.54 -20.83 -8.56
CA ALA A 657 46.13 -20.62 -9.88
C ALA A 657 47.36 -19.69 -9.79
N PHE A 658 47.25 -18.60 -9.04
CA PHE A 658 48.36 -17.68 -8.80
C PHE A 658 49.53 -18.36 -8.08
N ALA A 659 49.26 -19.17 -7.05
CA ALA A 659 50.28 -19.94 -6.34
C ALA A 659 50.99 -20.97 -7.24
N VAL A 660 50.26 -21.62 -8.15
CA VAL A 660 50.84 -22.51 -9.16
C VAL A 660 51.74 -21.73 -10.12
N LEU A 661 51.29 -20.58 -10.61
CA LEU A 661 52.04 -19.70 -11.50
C LEU A 661 53.34 -19.19 -10.83
N LEU A 662 53.26 -18.79 -9.57
CA LEU A 662 54.39 -18.40 -8.73
C LEU A 662 55.42 -19.53 -8.60
N ARG A 663 54.96 -20.75 -8.38
CA ARG A 663 55.83 -21.92 -8.23
C ARG A 663 56.51 -22.27 -9.56
N ALA A 664 55.77 -22.15 -10.66
CA ALA A 664 56.29 -22.40 -12.00
C ALA A 664 57.36 -21.37 -12.40
N THR A 665 57.12 -20.08 -12.21
CA THR A 665 58.06 -19.01 -12.56
C THR A 665 59.34 -19.03 -11.72
N ARG A 666 59.27 -19.39 -10.43
CA ARG A 666 60.46 -19.55 -9.58
C ARG A 666 61.38 -20.70 -10.02
N ARG A 667 60.86 -21.72 -10.71
CA ARG A 667 61.63 -22.90 -11.14
C ARG A 667 62.32 -22.72 -12.50
N ILE A 668 62.12 -21.59 -13.18
CA ILE A 668 62.71 -21.33 -14.49
C ILE A 668 64.14 -20.83 -14.31
N ASP A 669 65.10 -21.66 -14.74
CA ASP A 669 66.53 -21.39 -14.70
C ASP A 669 66.99 -20.58 -15.92
N LEU A 670 67.75 -19.51 -15.68
CA LEU A 670 68.13 -18.51 -16.70
C LEU A 670 69.05 -19.09 -17.78
N GLN A 671 69.79 -20.15 -17.47
CA GLN A 671 70.77 -20.75 -18.39
C GLN A 671 70.12 -21.60 -19.51
N THR A 672 68.87 -22.03 -19.34
CA THR A 672 68.19 -22.91 -20.30
C THR A 672 67.50 -22.11 -21.41
N ILE A 673 67.14 -20.85 -21.16
CA ILE A 673 66.40 -20.01 -22.12
C ILE A 673 67.32 -19.44 -23.20
N SER A 674 68.56 -19.06 -22.86
CA SER A 674 69.53 -18.54 -23.85
C SER A 674 69.99 -19.57 -24.88
N ARG A 675 69.68 -20.86 -24.67
CA ARG A 675 70.00 -21.96 -25.59
C ARG A 675 68.88 -22.35 -26.55
N MET A 676 67.66 -21.85 -26.35
CA MET A 676 66.50 -22.21 -27.22
C MET A 676 66.30 -21.24 -28.40
N GLU A 677 66.98 -20.08 -28.41
CA GLU A 677 66.90 -19.08 -29.50
C GLU A 677 68.20 -19.01 -30.35
N GLY A 678 69.13 -19.96 -30.17
CA GLY A 678 70.38 -20.04 -30.92
C GLY A 678 70.28 -20.87 -32.20
#